data_AF-A0A365YDL6-F1
#
_entry.id   AF-A0A365YDL6-F1
#
_cell.length_a   1.000
_cell.length_b   1.000
_cell.length_c   1.000
_cell.angle_alpha   90.00
_cell.angle_beta   90.00
_cell.angle_gamma   90.00
#
_symmetry.space_group_name_H-M   'P 1'
#
loop_
_entity.id
_entity.type
_entity.pdbx_description
1 polymer ?
#
loop_
_entity_poly.entity_id
_entity_poly.type
_entity_poly.pdbx_seq_one_letter_code
_entity_poly.pdbx_strand_id
1 'polypeptide(L)'
;MIVAAGALFLSFALLPLAKLVALFALAAAFYGGGLAVHATRESLRPAAAAFAGTGLALLPLCAIATYNTVDLSGPTVWLVFSAIATVAVGYATVRFRSRVLAWLAVLILVSTAMASAATMQRGVFYYLLVLLVLSIILLLAATRSRTVRDSIFFQALKTTAQMIPALVLALAVILSPALTARNYLWVFFLLTAQLLLSVRLFERARHLRFLSARATAMLTVIAGCALLELPVRSIALVVAVLLAAQALAVVLAGDSYRAIFAVDARLWRIERATLWMLALLSVVTAYQASAFGADTGLISFVAVPVLVLAAVPGLWRQAKIELAALLAFAVLPGMDNAAEPWRLLPALGLALLVVLALRTKMPAPWSVAYRVIGWALCLALGVTAGAAAGDLGYPAQPAALSVASVLGLWVPLFALWAMDAVASGSKTLIYRGIDLRQLRLACSAALALASLALLTSLDFADAEAYYGLEPVGWFNAGAVPTLALTILAALRAAPRSLTKEHAVRGTAAAVLALVYLLSLGASLWQPGLAIALVLLAYFLAEARRVRIAGWKMIYAGAAQLTFSSAVWWFTGHMNFDGHGQFALFSVSVVLPQLVRLGSAWRQRRELRLELRIIAWGMLVFIPVSTLGYSSVGLDADRGVLLLQSLLFGLYGTALFMAEHSAGRWRQAYLFAPLLSVLALIQIPALDLSTQSGWVRNSWWDTPVAFGLLLVLSGAAAAAEWIFRRRPDVGVAVGAGMFLPLLVLNARIPGDGWVLASAALTAVYFALMVHTRSVAWFALGSGLAACAALLYSVQLWRNVQVLSRLQTLDVVWALLAATFVFYVMAATHGRFAEARPSYPAEAYRAADARGSASRLYLLMGLACAFGAGALAHLGNREPGPVLGGAALVFAVAVAVRIFECPQQLKPYTLDLLLPLAAYLGISSYTILEHLPEASILACYSSLVFVLLVVWRNLQKKPVLANRYLVVAGVMANLAMLANLVDAKPATRIYALIFFAALIAYGLKQGRRLYIWWGAATITLAVLWSLRSLAFLWLVILGVGLIAAAVIKLSRVDSLKQGGGPAGSIPSGSPQPGQHPVPGAPWPPSNRPDAGEDQPDSGQPR
;
A
#
# COMPACT_ATOMS: atom_id res chain seq x y z
N MET A 1 67.54 -15.39 -30.86
CA MET A 1 68.47 -16.13 -31.76
C MET A 1 68.80 -17.52 -31.22
N ILE A 2 69.38 -17.69 -30.02
CA ILE A 2 69.69 -19.04 -29.46
C ILE A 2 68.43 -19.91 -29.23
N VAL A 3 67.33 -19.34 -28.73
CA VAL A 3 66.05 -20.06 -28.55
C VAL A 3 65.45 -20.52 -29.89
N ALA A 4 65.54 -19.66 -30.91
CA ALA A 4 65.08 -19.97 -32.26
C ALA A 4 65.97 -21.05 -32.91
N ALA A 5 67.29 -20.99 -32.71
CA ALA A 5 68.23 -22.00 -33.17
C ALA A 5 68.00 -23.37 -32.49
N GLY A 6 67.72 -23.40 -31.18
CA GLY A 6 67.37 -24.63 -30.46
C GLY A 6 66.03 -25.23 -30.88
N ALA A 7 65.02 -24.39 -31.14
CA ALA A 7 63.74 -24.84 -31.69
C ALA A 7 63.86 -25.37 -33.15
N LEU A 8 64.74 -24.77 -33.95
CA LEU A 8 65.06 -25.23 -35.30
C LEU A 8 65.82 -26.57 -35.26
N PHE A 9 66.78 -26.73 -34.34
CA PHE A 9 67.54 -27.97 -34.14
C PHE A 9 66.65 -29.14 -33.71
N LEU A 10 65.62 -28.88 -32.90
CA LEU A 10 64.62 -29.89 -32.53
C LEU A 10 63.75 -30.36 -33.71
N SER A 11 63.68 -29.58 -34.79
CA SER A 11 62.86 -29.90 -35.97
C SER A 11 63.54 -30.94 -36.87
N PHE A 12 64.87 -30.92 -36.98
CA PHE A 12 65.63 -31.77 -37.90
C PHE A 12 66.14 -33.08 -37.25
N ALA A 13 65.62 -34.22 -37.72
CA ALA A 13 66.19 -35.58 -37.64
C ALA A 13 66.31 -36.34 -36.28
N LEU A 14 65.59 -35.97 -35.21
CA LEU A 14 65.52 -36.77 -33.98
C LEU A 14 64.28 -37.69 -33.93
N LEU A 15 64.39 -38.86 -33.26
CA LEU A 15 63.23 -39.70 -32.93
C LEU A 15 62.22 -38.89 -32.08
N PRO A 16 60.90 -39.13 -32.20
CA PRO A 16 59.87 -38.34 -31.49
C PRO A 16 60.09 -38.23 -29.98
N LEU A 17 60.54 -39.31 -29.34
CA LEU A 17 60.85 -39.34 -27.91
C LEU A 17 62.12 -38.54 -27.55
N ALA A 18 63.12 -38.52 -28.43
CA ALA A 18 64.32 -37.70 -28.25
C ALA A 18 64.02 -36.19 -28.40
N LYS A 19 63.11 -35.81 -29.32
CA LYS A 19 62.60 -34.44 -29.43
C LYS A 19 61.87 -33.99 -28.16
N LEU A 20 61.05 -34.86 -27.58
CA LEU A 20 60.35 -34.61 -26.32
C LEU A 20 61.34 -34.34 -25.17
N VAL A 21 62.32 -35.23 -24.97
CA VAL A 21 63.33 -35.10 -23.90
C VAL A 21 64.18 -33.84 -24.09
N ALA A 22 64.59 -33.53 -25.32
CA ALA A 22 65.35 -32.32 -25.62
C ALA A 22 64.53 -31.03 -25.34
N LEU A 23 63.22 -31.04 -25.62
CA LEU A 23 62.33 -29.93 -25.32
C LEU A 23 62.19 -29.70 -23.80
N PHE A 24 62.03 -30.77 -23.02
CA PHE A 24 62.00 -30.69 -21.56
C PHE A 24 63.32 -30.18 -20.98
N ALA A 25 64.46 -30.69 -21.47
CA ALA A 25 65.78 -30.24 -21.05
C ALA A 25 65.99 -28.75 -21.35
N LEU A 26 65.54 -28.28 -22.52
CA LEU A 26 65.63 -26.88 -22.91
C LEU A 26 64.75 -25.98 -22.03
N ALA A 27 63.50 -26.38 -21.78
CA ALA A 27 62.58 -25.65 -20.90
C ALA A 27 63.11 -25.56 -19.47
N ALA A 28 63.65 -26.67 -18.94
CA ALA A 28 64.28 -26.71 -17.62
C ALA A 28 65.55 -25.86 -17.54
N ALA A 29 66.41 -25.89 -18.56
CA ALA A 29 67.63 -25.09 -18.63
C ALA A 29 67.34 -23.58 -18.66
N PHE A 30 66.37 -23.13 -19.45
CA PHE A 30 65.98 -21.71 -19.49
C PHE A 30 65.34 -21.25 -18.18
N TYR A 31 64.46 -22.06 -17.59
CA TYR A 31 63.80 -21.71 -16.33
C TYR A 31 64.77 -21.72 -15.14
N GLY A 32 65.57 -22.78 -15.00
CA GLY A 32 66.58 -22.93 -13.95
C GLY A 32 67.73 -21.92 -14.09
N GLY A 33 68.21 -21.71 -15.31
CA GLY A 33 69.22 -20.70 -15.61
C GLY A 33 68.73 -19.29 -15.30
N GLY A 34 67.48 -18.97 -15.64
CA GLY A 34 66.84 -17.71 -15.26
C GLY A 34 66.76 -17.50 -13.75
N LEU A 35 66.43 -18.54 -12.97
CA LEU A 35 66.41 -18.49 -11.51
C LEU A 35 67.81 -18.30 -10.89
N ALA A 36 68.81 -19.02 -11.39
CA ALA A 36 70.19 -18.92 -10.91
C ALA A 36 70.80 -17.54 -11.19
N VAL A 37 70.66 -17.03 -12.43
CA VAL A 37 71.18 -15.71 -12.81
C VAL A 37 70.53 -14.61 -11.97
N HIS A 38 69.22 -14.70 -11.73
CA HIS A 38 68.49 -13.74 -10.89
C HIS A 38 69.00 -13.73 -9.43
N ALA A 39 69.40 -14.89 -8.91
CA ALA A 39 69.93 -15.01 -7.54
C ALA A 39 71.37 -14.50 -7.42
N THR A 40 72.19 -14.65 -8.48
CA THR A 40 73.63 -14.34 -8.43
C THR A 40 74.01 -12.90 -8.77
N ARG A 41 73.28 -12.21 -9.68
CA ARG A 41 73.69 -10.87 -10.16
C ARG A 41 72.52 -9.90 -10.24
N GLU A 42 72.61 -8.80 -9.50
CA GLU A 42 71.55 -7.78 -9.44
C GLU A 42 71.37 -7.02 -10.76
N SER A 43 72.45 -6.79 -11.50
CA SER A 43 72.44 -6.05 -12.78
C SER A 43 71.74 -6.80 -13.92
N LEU A 44 71.61 -8.12 -13.83
CA LEU A 44 71.01 -8.98 -14.87
C LEU A 44 69.58 -9.43 -14.55
N ARG A 45 68.95 -8.89 -13.50
CA ARG A 45 67.58 -9.28 -13.08
C ARG A 45 66.51 -9.17 -14.18
N PRO A 46 66.48 -8.14 -15.04
CA PRO A 46 65.52 -8.07 -16.16
C PRO A 46 65.73 -9.19 -17.19
N ALA A 47 66.99 -9.49 -17.53
CA ALA A 47 67.34 -10.57 -18.44
C ALA A 47 67.01 -11.95 -17.83
N ALA A 48 67.25 -12.12 -16.53
CA ALA A 48 66.94 -13.34 -15.79
C ALA A 48 65.42 -13.63 -15.75
N ALA A 49 64.59 -12.58 -15.58
CA ALA A 49 63.13 -12.71 -15.68
C ALA A 49 62.66 -13.06 -17.10
N ALA A 50 63.34 -12.55 -18.14
CA ALA A 50 63.07 -12.91 -19.52
C ALA A 50 63.42 -14.38 -19.81
N PHE A 51 64.56 -14.88 -19.32
CA PHE A 51 64.98 -16.28 -19.45
C PHE A 51 64.03 -17.25 -18.72
N ALA A 52 63.63 -16.92 -17.49
CA ALA A 52 62.63 -17.70 -16.77
C ALA A 52 61.25 -17.65 -17.46
N GLY A 53 60.88 -16.49 -18.00
CA GLY A 53 59.68 -16.33 -18.83
C GLY A 53 59.71 -17.16 -20.11
N THR A 54 60.88 -17.31 -20.75
CA THR A 54 61.04 -18.17 -21.94
C THR A 54 60.89 -19.65 -21.58
N GLY A 55 61.47 -20.10 -20.47
CA GLY A 55 61.27 -21.46 -19.97
C GLY A 55 59.78 -21.78 -19.70
N LEU A 56 59.05 -20.82 -19.12
CA LEU A 56 57.60 -20.95 -18.89
C LEU A 56 56.79 -20.96 -20.20
N ALA A 57 57.19 -20.18 -21.20
CA ALA A 57 56.54 -20.13 -22.50
C ALA A 57 56.75 -21.42 -23.33
N LEU A 58 57.77 -22.23 -23.01
CA LEU A 58 58.01 -23.53 -23.65
C LEU A 58 57.13 -24.66 -23.08
N LEU A 59 56.49 -24.48 -21.92
CA LEU A 59 55.65 -25.52 -21.29
C LEU A 59 54.41 -25.93 -22.13
N PRO A 60 53.68 -25.02 -22.81
CA PRO A 60 52.62 -25.42 -23.74
C PRO A 60 53.14 -26.27 -24.91
N LEU A 61 54.33 -25.97 -25.43
CA LEU A 61 54.96 -26.78 -26.49
C LEU A 61 55.34 -28.16 -25.96
N CYS A 62 55.83 -28.24 -24.72
CA CYS A 62 56.07 -29.48 -24.01
C CYS A 62 54.79 -30.33 -23.88
N ALA A 63 53.65 -29.70 -23.60
CA ALA A 63 52.35 -30.36 -23.54
C ALA A 63 51.91 -30.92 -24.90
N ILE A 64 52.02 -30.12 -25.97
CA ILE A 64 51.68 -30.55 -27.34
C ILE A 64 52.58 -31.70 -27.79
N ALA A 65 53.88 -31.60 -27.53
CA ALA A 65 54.83 -32.66 -27.85
C ALA A 65 54.50 -33.95 -27.08
N THR A 66 54.13 -33.85 -25.80
CA THR A 66 53.73 -35.02 -24.98
C THR A 66 52.46 -35.67 -25.51
N TYR A 67 51.45 -34.88 -25.87
CA TYR A 67 50.21 -35.38 -26.47
C TYR A 67 50.44 -36.12 -27.79
N ASN A 68 51.39 -35.65 -28.60
CA ASN A 68 51.70 -36.27 -29.90
C ASN A 68 52.63 -37.50 -29.80
N THR A 69 53.21 -37.77 -28.62
CA THR A 69 54.23 -38.84 -28.44
C THR A 69 53.84 -39.90 -27.43
N VAL A 70 53.02 -39.55 -26.45
CA VAL A 70 52.55 -40.44 -25.37
C VAL A 70 51.05 -40.60 -25.49
N ASP A 71 50.56 -41.84 -25.35
CA ASP A 71 49.15 -42.17 -25.42
C ASP A 71 48.40 -41.76 -24.13
N LEU A 72 48.24 -40.45 -23.94
CA LEU A 72 47.52 -39.83 -22.84
C LEU A 72 46.43 -38.91 -23.39
N SER A 73 45.29 -38.82 -22.70
CA SER A 73 44.20 -37.94 -23.12
C SER A 73 44.66 -36.46 -23.16
N GLY A 74 44.27 -35.73 -24.22
CA GLY A 74 44.64 -34.33 -24.40
C GLY A 74 44.36 -33.43 -23.19
N PRO A 75 43.17 -33.50 -22.56
CA PRO A 75 42.89 -32.76 -21.32
C PRO A 75 43.85 -33.12 -20.17
N THR A 76 44.20 -34.40 -20.00
CA THR A 76 45.10 -34.85 -18.92
C THR A 76 46.50 -34.29 -19.12
N VAL A 77 47.05 -34.39 -20.33
CA VAL A 77 48.36 -33.82 -20.67
C VAL A 77 48.36 -32.31 -20.42
N TRP A 78 47.32 -31.61 -20.89
CA TRP A 78 47.21 -30.16 -20.70
C TRP A 78 47.09 -29.76 -19.23
N LEU A 79 46.40 -30.54 -18.40
CA LEU A 79 46.29 -30.34 -16.95
C LEU A 79 47.64 -30.49 -16.26
N VAL A 80 48.40 -31.54 -16.56
CA VAL A 80 49.71 -31.78 -15.94
C VAL A 80 50.66 -30.60 -16.20
N PHE A 81 50.77 -30.15 -17.46
CA PHE A 81 51.65 -29.04 -17.81
C PHE A 81 51.14 -27.69 -17.31
N SER A 82 49.82 -27.47 -17.24
CA SER A 82 49.25 -26.26 -16.64
C SER A 82 49.48 -26.20 -15.11
N ALA A 83 49.43 -27.35 -14.42
CA ALA A 83 49.74 -27.44 -12.99
C ALA A 83 51.23 -27.15 -12.72
N ILE A 84 52.13 -27.75 -13.51
CA ILE A 84 53.58 -27.46 -13.46
C ILE A 84 53.83 -25.97 -13.70
N ALA A 85 53.19 -25.39 -14.72
CA ALA A 85 53.30 -23.96 -15.02
C ALA A 85 52.79 -23.08 -13.86
N THR A 86 51.67 -23.45 -13.23
CA THR A 86 51.11 -22.68 -12.09
C THR A 86 52.08 -22.65 -10.92
N VAL A 87 52.69 -23.78 -10.57
CA VAL A 87 53.67 -23.86 -9.47
C VAL A 87 54.94 -23.07 -9.83
N ALA A 88 55.45 -23.24 -11.03
CA ALA A 88 56.64 -22.54 -11.51
C ALA A 88 56.43 -21.02 -11.55
N VAL A 89 55.32 -20.54 -12.13
CA VAL A 89 55.02 -19.10 -12.15
C VAL A 89 54.74 -18.56 -10.75
N GLY A 90 54.05 -19.31 -9.89
CA GLY A 90 53.84 -18.92 -8.49
C GLY A 90 55.16 -18.70 -7.75
N TYR A 91 56.12 -19.62 -7.90
CA TYR A 91 57.45 -19.48 -7.30
C TYR A 91 58.23 -18.29 -7.88
N ALA A 92 58.27 -18.19 -9.22
CA ALA A 92 59.00 -17.13 -9.91
C ALA A 92 58.42 -15.74 -9.63
N THR A 93 57.10 -15.59 -9.48
CA THR A 93 56.46 -14.30 -9.15
C THR A 93 56.75 -13.84 -7.73
N VAL A 94 56.77 -14.76 -6.77
CA VAL A 94 57.16 -14.46 -5.38
C VAL A 94 58.64 -14.04 -5.32
N ARG A 95 59.51 -14.68 -6.11
CA ARG A 95 60.96 -14.39 -6.12
C ARG A 95 61.31 -13.11 -6.88
N PHE A 96 60.78 -12.91 -8.10
CA PHE A 96 61.20 -11.83 -9.01
C PHE A 96 60.45 -10.51 -8.81
N ARG A 97 59.34 -10.49 -8.06
CA ARG A 97 58.48 -9.30 -7.84
C ARG A 97 58.10 -8.56 -9.14
N SER A 98 57.93 -9.29 -10.25
CA SER A 98 57.55 -8.72 -11.56
C SER A 98 56.04 -8.67 -11.76
N ARG A 99 55.50 -7.51 -12.18
CA ARG A 99 54.08 -7.33 -12.49
C ARG A 99 53.63 -8.11 -13.72
N VAL A 100 54.49 -8.18 -14.75
CA VAL A 100 54.19 -8.89 -16.00
C VAL A 100 54.00 -10.37 -15.73
N LEU A 101 54.90 -10.95 -14.92
CA LEU A 101 54.85 -12.36 -14.55
C LEU A 101 53.62 -12.66 -13.67
N ALA A 102 53.20 -11.71 -12.82
CA ALA A 102 51.99 -11.86 -12.00
C ALA A 102 50.69 -11.91 -12.83
N TRP A 103 50.60 -11.15 -13.93
CA TRP A 103 49.47 -11.23 -14.84
C TRP A 103 49.49 -12.50 -15.72
N LEU A 104 50.68 -12.92 -16.15
CA LEU A 104 50.85 -14.21 -16.83
C LEU A 104 50.40 -15.38 -15.94
N ALA A 105 50.65 -15.27 -14.64
CA ALA A 105 50.20 -16.25 -13.64
C ALA A 105 48.67 -16.37 -13.58
N VAL A 106 47.93 -15.27 -13.72
CA VAL A 106 46.46 -15.29 -13.76
C VAL A 106 45.96 -16.08 -14.98
N LEU A 107 46.57 -15.88 -16.15
CA LEU A 107 46.22 -16.62 -17.37
C LEU A 107 46.50 -18.12 -17.24
N ILE A 108 47.65 -18.48 -16.66
CA ILE A 108 48.03 -19.87 -16.41
C ILE A 108 47.10 -20.51 -15.37
N LEU A 109 46.66 -19.77 -14.36
CA LEU A 109 45.69 -20.22 -13.36
C LEU A 109 44.31 -20.50 -13.99
N VAL A 110 43.85 -19.61 -14.86
CA VAL A 110 42.62 -19.78 -15.65
C VAL A 110 42.72 -20.99 -16.58
N SER A 111 43.87 -21.18 -17.24
CA SER A 111 44.16 -22.37 -18.08
C SER A 111 44.11 -23.66 -17.26
N THR A 112 44.69 -23.66 -16.06
CA THR A 112 44.70 -24.83 -15.16
C THR A 112 43.28 -25.20 -14.73
N ALA A 113 42.45 -24.21 -14.39
CA ALA A 113 41.05 -24.47 -14.07
C ALA A 113 40.25 -24.97 -15.28
N MET A 114 40.48 -24.44 -16.48
CA MET A 114 39.84 -24.89 -17.72
C MET A 114 40.21 -26.36 -18.01
N ALA A 115 41.50 -26.70 -17.90
CA ALA A 115 42.00 -28.05 -18.11
C ALA A 115 41.43 -29.05 -17.09
N SER A 116 41.26 -28.62 -15.84
CA SER A 116 40.67 -29.43 -14.77
C SER A 116 39.19 -29.74 -14.97
N ALA A 117 38.43 -28.79 -15.53
CA ALA A 117 37.05 -29.05 -15.89
C ALA A 117 36.93 -29.98 -17.11
N ALA A 118 37.79 -29.77 -18.11
CA ALA A 118 37.81 -30.55 -19.34
C ALA A 118 38.19 -32.02 -19.11
N THR A 119 39.15 -32.31 -18.21
CA THR A 119 39.52 -33.68 -17.82
C THR A 119 38.38 -34.45 -17.16
N MET A 120 37.53 -33.77 -16.38
CA MET A 120 36.35 -34.37 -15.78
C MET A 120 35.20 -34.60 -16.78
N GLN A 121 35.33 -34.13 -18.03
CA GLN A 121 34.27 -34.11 -19.05
C GLN A 121 32.96 -33.45 -18.56
N ARG A 122 33.04 -32.50 -17.62
CA ARG A 122 31.86 -31.83 -17.06
C ARG A 122 31.82 -30.36 -17.48
N GLY A 123 30.60 -29.84 -17.67
CA GLY A 123 30.35 -28.49 -18.18
C GLY A 123 30.84 -27.34 -17.28
N VAL A 124 30.54 -26.11 -17.68
CA VAL A 124 31.01 -24.82 -17.10
C VAL A 124 30.87 -24.72 -15.56
N PHE A 125 29.95 -25.46 -14.96
CA PHE A 125 29.78 -25.52 -13.51
C PHE A 125 31.02 -26.05 -12.76
N TYR A 126 31.64 -27.13 -13.24
CA TYR A 126 32.81 -27.72 -12.58
C TYR A 126 34.06 -26.85 -12.77
N TYR A 127 34.13 -26.11 -13.87
CA TYR A 127 35.15 -25.09 -14.09
C TYR A 127 35.15 -24.02 -12.99
N LEU A 128 33.98 -23.50 -12.64
CA LEU A 128 33.87 -22.50 -11.57
C LEU A 128 34.10 -23.11 -10.17
N LEU A 129 33.72 -24.36 -9.93
CA LEU A 129 34.02 -25.06 -8.68
C LEU A 129 35.53 -25.25 -8.49
N VAL A 130 36.26 -25.64 -9.54
CA VAL A 130 37.72 -25.76 -9.49
C VAL A 130 38.38 -24.40 -9.26
N LEU A 131 37.89 -23.33 -9.93
CA LEU A 131 38.35 -21.96 -9.64
C LEU A 131 38.10 -21.56 -8.18
N LEU A 132 36.97 -21.97 -7.60
CA LEU A 132 36.64 -21.70 -6.21
C LEU A 132 37.57 -22.46 -5.26
N VAL A 133 37.86 -23.74 -5.52
CA VAL A 133 38.84 -24.55 -4.76
C VAL A 133 40.23 -23.90 -4.83
N LEU A 134 40.66 -23.49 -6.01
CA LEU A 134 41.95 -22.84 -6.22
C LEU A 134 42.01 -21.49 -5.50
N SER A 135 40.90 -20.74 -5.48
CA SER A 135 40.76 -19.52 -4.68
C SER A 135 40.89 -19.79 -3.18
N ILE A 136 40.29 -20.86 -2.66
CA ILE A 136 40.39 -21.28 -1.25
C ILE A 136 41.85 -21.61 -0.90
N ILE A 137 42.54 -22.39 -1.73
CA ILE A 137 43.96 -22.75 -1.51
C ILE A 137 44.83 -21.50 -1.44
N LEU A 138 44.62 -20.53 -2.35
CA LEU A 138 45.38 -19.29 -2.39
C LEU A 138 45.07 -18.37 -1.19
N LEU A 139 43.81 -18.28 -0.78
CA LEU A 139 43.43 -17.55 0.44
C LEU A 139 44.00 -18.22 1.69
N LEU A 140 43.98 -19.55 1.77
CA LEU A 140 44.59 -20.30 2.88
C LEU A 140 46.10 -20.04 2.95
N ALA A 141 46.81 -20.09 1.83
CA ALA A 141 48.23 -19.75 1.75
C ALA A 141 48.50 -18.30 2.24
N ALA A 142 47.66 -17.34 1.85
CA ALA A 142 47.76 -15.95 2.30
C ALA A 142 47.40 -15.75 3.79
N THR A 143 46.58 -16.62 4.38
CA THR A 143 46.34 -16.60 5.83
C THR A 143 47.56 -17.07 6.62
N ARG A 144 48.30 -18.07 6.11
CA ARG A 144 49.45 -18.66 6.79
C ARG A 144 50.78 -17.93 6.55
N SER A 145 50.99 -17.32 5.38
CA SER A 145 52.26 -16.65 5.04
C SER A 145 52.08 -15.16 4.76
N ARG A 146 52.82 -14.32 5.49
CA ARG A 146 52.86 -12.86 5.25
C ARG A 146 53.53 -12.54 3.91
N THR A 147 54.57 -13.27 3.53
CA THR A 147 55.29 -13.11 2.26
C THR A 147 54.39 -13.29 1.03
N VAL A 148 53.45 -14.24 1.09
CA VAL A 148 52.47 -14.47 0.01
C VAL A 148 51.41 -13.36 0.00
N ARG A 149 50.92 -12.96 1.18
CA ARG A 149 49.92 -11.90 1.33
C ARG A 149 50.37 -10.56 0.75
N ASP A 150 51.65 -10.22 0.95
CA ASP A 150 52.22 -8.95 0.53
C ASP A 150 52.78 -9.00 -0.91
N SER A 151 52.68 -10.15 -1.59
CA SER A 151 53.16 -10.33 -2.95
C SER A 151 52.29 -9.62 -3.99
N ILE A 152 52.92 -9.15 -5.06
CA ILE A 152 52.24 -8.55 -6.23
C ILE A 152 51.31 -9.58 -6.91
N PHE A 153 51.66 -10.86 -6.85
CA PHE A 153 50.84 -11.97 -7.33
C PHE A 153 49.49 -12.04 -6.60
N PHE A 154 49.50 -12.01 -5.25
CA PHE A 154 48.26 -12.01 -4.48
C PHE A 154 47.42 -10.75 -4.70
N GLN A 155 48.05 -9.58 -4.88
CA GLN A 155 47.33 -8.34 -5.18
C GLN A 155 46.61 -8.37 -6.54
N ALA A 156 47.24 -8.93 -7.58
CA ALA A 156 46.59 -9.11 -8.88
C ALA A 156 45.39 -10.06 -8.77
N LEU A 157 45.56 -11.15 -8.02
CA LEU A 157 44.53 -12.20 -7.89
C LEU A 157 43.37 -11.84 -6.95
N LYS A 158 43.62 -10.98 -5.96
CA LYS A 158 42.64 -10.56 -4.93
C LYS A 158 41.36 -10.01 -5.53
N THR A 159 41.44 -9.29 -6.65
CA THR A 159 40.26 -8.71 -7.32
C THR A 159 39.42 -9.78 -7.99
N THR A 160 40.05 -10.70 -8.73
CA THR A 160 39.38 -11.83 -9.37
C THR A 160 38.77 -12.78 -8.33
N ALA A 161 39.51 -13.13 -7.28
CA ALA A 161 39.08 -14.03 -6.21
C ALA A 161 37.83 -13.53 -5.44
N GLN A 162 37.59 -12.22 -5.42
CA GLN A 162 36.40 -11.64 -4.78
C GLN A 162 35.13 -11.77 -5.64
N MET A 163 35.26 -11.92 -6.96
CA MET A 163 34.11 -12.06 -7.85
C MET A 163 33.66 -13.51 -8.03
N ILE A 164 34.55 -14.48 -7.78
CA ILE A 164 34.29 -15.93 -7.94
C ILE A 164 33.06 -16.39 -7.13
N PRO A 165 32.88 -16.05 -5.83
CA PRO A 165 31.72 -16.49 -5.07
C PRO A 165 30.38 -16.03 -5.65
N ALA A 166 30.31 -14.78 -6.12
CA ALA A 166 29.11 -14.22 -6.74
C ALA A 166 28.80 -14.90 -8.08
N LEU A 167 29.83 -15.20 -8.86
CA LEU A 167 29.69 -15.85 -10.17
C LEU A 167 29.29 -17.33 -10.02
N VAL A 168 29.86 -18.05 -9.06
CA VAL A 168 29.46 -19.43 -8.71
C VAL A 168 28.00 -19.47 -8.25
N LEU A 169 27.59 -18.53 -7.38
CA LEU A 169 26.21 -18.46 -6.92
C LEU A 169 25.23 -18.13 -8.05
N ALA A 170 25.54 -17.16 -8.90
CA ALA A 170 24.71 -16.80 -10.05
C ALA A 170 24.55 -17.98 -11.01
N LEU A 171 25.63 -18.71 -11.30
CA LEU A 171 25.56 -19.90 -12.15
C LEU A 171 24.78 -21.04 -11.48
N ALA A 172 24.93 -21.24 -10.17
CA ALA A 172 24.16 -22.24 -9.43
C ALA A 172 22.64 -21.97 -9.45
N VAL A 173 22.23 -20.69 -9.50
CA VAL A 173 20.82 -20.29 -9.68
C VAL A 173 20.36 -20.58 -11.10
N ILE A 174 21.13 -20.19 -12.12
CA ILE A 174 20.80 -20.43 -13.54
C ILE A 174 20.69 -21.92 -13.84
N LEU A 175 21.58 -22.74 -13.27
CA LEU A 175 21.60 -24.19 -13.47
C LEU A 175 20.75 -24.96 -12.45
N SER A 176 19.93 -24.29 -11.65
CA SER A 176 19.15 -24.94 -10.59
C SER A 176 18.36 -26.19 -10.99
N PRO A 177 17.68 -26.27 -12.15
CA PRO A 177 16.97 -27.50 -12.54
C PRO A 177 17.89 -28.68 -12.88
N ALA A 178 19.19 -28.43 -13.13
CA ALA A 178 20.17 -29.45 -13.51
C ALA A 178 21.07 -29.90 -12.33
N LEU A 179 20.92 -29.30 -11.13
CA LEU A 179 21.78 -29.56 -9.99
C LEU A 179 21.11 -30.49 -8.96
N THR A 180 21.85 -31.51 -8.51
CA THR A 180 21.41 -32.43 -7.44
C THR A 180 21.75 -31.89 -6.04
N ALA A 181 21.15 -32.45 -4.99
CA ALA A 181 21.44 -32.10 -3.59
C ALA A 181 22.95 -32.19 -3.25
N ARG A 182 23.63 -33.20 -3.81
CA ARG A 182 25.09 -33.37 -3.68
C ARG A 182 25.85 -32.18 -4.29
N ASN A 183 25.42 -31.67 -5.44
CA ASN A 183 26.07 -30.52 -6.07
C ASN A 183 25.88 -29.24 -5.24
N TYR A 184 24.68 -29.05 -4.69
CA TYR A 184 24.40 -27.91 -3.80
C TYR A 184 25.23 -27.96 -2.50
N LEU A 185 25.40 -29.15 -1.90
CA LEU A 185 26.24 -29.32 -0.72
C LEU A 185 27.67 -28.82 -1.00
N TRP A 186 28.29 -29.28 -2.09
CA TRP A 186 29.65 -28.88 -2.43
C TRP A 186 29.78 -27.39 -2.78
N VAL A 187 28.80 -26.83 -3.49
CA VAL A 187 28.78 -25.39 -3.81
C VAL A 187 28.75 -24.57 -2.53
N PHE A 188 27.78 -24.82 -1.65
CA PHE A 188 27.62 -24.01 -0.44
C PHE A 188 28.77 -24.23 0.54
N PHE A 189 29.27 -25.47 0.68
CA PHE A 189 30.42 -25.77 1.53
C PHE A 189 31.67 -24.99 1.10
N LEU A 190 32.01 -25.01 -0.19
CA LEU A 190 33.17 -24.29 -0.72
C LEU A 190 32.98 -22.77 -0.64
N LEU A 191 31.75 -22.27 -0.88
CA LEU A 191 31.44 -20.85 -0.71
C LEU A 191 31.61 -20.41 0.76
N THR A 192 31.13 -21.19 1.71
CA THR A 192 31.31 -20.92 3.14
C THR A 192 32.79 -20.88 3.51
N ALA A 193 33.58 -21.86 3.06
CA ALA A 193 35.02 -21.91 3.33
C ALA A 193 35.75 -20.68 2.76
N GLN A 194 35.46 -20.30 1.51
CA GLN A 194 36.03 -19.13 0.87
C GLN A 194 35.66 -17.84 1.60
N LEU A 195 34.39 -17.67 1.97
CA LEU A 195 33.88 -16.47 2.62
C LEU A 195 34.47 -16.33 4.04
N LEU A 196 34.58 -17.42 4.80
CA LEU A 196 35.22 -17.42 6.13
C LEU A 196 36.70 -17.03 6.08
N LEU A 197 37.45 -17.57 5.11
CA LEU A 197 38.85 -17.16 4.89
C LEU A 197 38.94 -15.67 4.50
N SER A 198 37.98 -15.19 3.71
CA SER A 198 37.89 -13.78 3.31
C SER A 198 37.62 -12.84 4.49
N VAL A 199 36.86 -13.26 5.50
CA VAL A 199 36.58 -12.48 6.72
C VAL A 199 37.86 -12.21 7.51
N ARG A 200 38.79 -13.19 7.57
CA ARG A 200 40.08 -13.03 8.26
C ARG A 200 41.06 -12.12 7.53
N LEU A 201 41.02 -12.10 6.19
CA LEU A 201 42.01 -11.40 5.37
C LEU A 201 41.62 -9.96 5.00
N PHE A 202 40.33 -9.63 4.99
CA PHE A 202 39.85 -8.36 4.46
C PHE A 202 39.00 -7.61 5.50
N GLU A 203 39.34 -6.34 5.73
CA GLU A 203 38.65 -5.49 6.71
C GLU A 203 37.41 -4.82 6.13
N ARG A 204 37.43 -4.48 4.83
CA ARG A 204 36.28 -3.89 4.15
C ARG A 204 35.11 -4.88 4.07
N ALA A 205 33.94 -4.45 4.54
CA ALA A 205 32.70 -5.23 4.55
C ALA A 205 32.81 -6.57 5.32
N ARG A 206 33.63 -6.62 6.38
CA ARG A 206 33.86 -7.83 7.19
C ARG A 206 32.56 -8.44 7.73
N HIS A 207 31.63 -7.62 8.22
CA HIS A 207 30.32 -8.06 8.73
C HIS A 207 29.43 -8.69 7.64
N LEU A 208 29.32 -8.05 6.46
CA LEU A 208 28.54 -8.58 5.34
C LEU A 208 29.08 -9.93 4.84
N ARG A 209 30.40 -10.09 4.82
CA ARG A 209 31.06 -11.35 4.43
C ARG A 209 30.79 -12.45 5.45
N PHE A 210 30.77 -12.12 6.73
CA PHE A 210 30.40 -13.05 7.80
C PHE A 210 28.92 -13.47 7.70
N LEU A 211 28.01 -12.52 7.47
CA LEU A 211 26.59 -12.84 7.23
C LEU A 211 26.39 -13.75 6.02
N SER A 212 27.11 -13.49 4.94
CA SER A 212 27.08 -14.32 3.72
C SER A 212 27.65 -15.72 3.98
N ALA A 213 28.74 -15.83 4.76
CA ALA A 213 29.29 -17.11 5.19
C ALA A 213 28.31 -17.91 6.05
N ARG A 214 27.58 -17.25 6.95
CA ARG A 214 26.55 -17.87 7.77
C ARG A 214 25.36 -18.35 6.95
N ALA A 215 24.88 -17.55 6.01
CA ALA A 215 23.79 -17.93 5.13
C ALA A 215 24.15 -19.16 4.27
N THR A 216 25.35 -19.16 3.67
CA THR A 216 25.84 -20.31 2.90
C THR A 216 26.09 -21.54 3.79
N ALA A 217 26.51 -21.36 5.04
CA ALA A 217 26.65 -22.47 5.98
C ALA A 217 25.29 -23.12 6.29
N MET A 218 24.24 -22.31 6.52
CA MET A 218 22.88 -22.81 6.71
C MET A 218 22.36 -23.55 5.47
N LEU A 219 22.63 -23.03 4.27
CA LEU A 219 22.28 -23.71 3.02
C LEU A 219 23.06 -25.04 2.83
N THR A 220 24.30 -25.09 3.31
CA THR A 220 25.09 -26.33 3.32
C THR A 220 24.45 -27.39 4.23
N VAL A 221 23.96 -26.98 5.41
CA VAL A 221 23.25 -27.88 6.33
C VAL A 221 21.95 -28.37 5.71
N ILE A 222 21.16 -27.49 5.07
CA ILE A 222 19.92 -27.86 4.38
C ILE A 222 20.21 -28.87 3.25
N ALA A 223 21.20 -28.59 2.41
CA ALA A 223 21.62 -29.50 1.33
C ALA A 223 22.14 -30.84 1.87
N GLY A 224 22.84 -30.83 3.01
CA GLY A 224 23.28 -32.05 3.70
C GLY A 224 22.13 -32.87 4.26
N CYS A 225 21.14 -32.24 4.88
CA CYS A 225 19.95 -32.92 5.36
C CYS A 225 19.11 -33.49 4.20
N ALA A 226 19.02 -32.76 3.09
CA ALA A 226 18.38 -33.23 1.87
C ALA A 226 19.13 -34.40 1.22
N LEU A 227 20.47 -34.44 1.32
CA LEU A 227 21.29 -35.56 0.87
C LEU A 227 21.09 -36.81 1.73
N LEU A 228 20.79 -36.63 3.02
CA LEU A 228 20.41 -37.71 3.95
C LEU A 228 18.94 -38.13 3.82
N GLU A 229 18.21 -37.59 2.83
CA GLU A 229 16.80 -37.88 2.55
C GLU A 229 15.88 -37.63 3.77
N LEU A 230 16.28 -36.70 4.64
CA LEU A 230 15.45 -36.33 5.79
C LEU A 230 14.15 -35.66 5.31
N PRO A 231 12.99 -35.96 5.94
CA PRO A 231 11.75 -35.32 5.58
C PRO A 231 11.81 -33.82 5.88
N VAL A 232 11.09 -33.02 5.10
CA VAL A 232 11.10 -31.55 5.19
C VAL A 232 10.87 -31.05 6.62
N ARG A 233 10.01 -31.72 7.39
CA ARG A 233 9.77 -31.44 8.82
C ARG A 233 11.06 -31.48 9.65
N SER A 234 11.88 -32.53 9.48
CA SER A 234 13.11 -32.71 10.25
C SER A 234 14.17 -31.70 9.82
N ILE A 235 14.26 -31.40 8.52
CA ILE A 235 15.15 -30.34 8.01
C ILE A 235 14.79 -28.99 8.63
N ALA A 236 13.49 -28.65 8.65
CA ALA A 236 12.99 -27.42 9.21
C ALA A 236 13.22 -27.32 10.74
N LEU A 237 13.09 -28.43 11.49
CA LEU A 237 13.42 -28.45 12.91
C LEU A 237 14.91 -28.25 13.18
N VAL A 238 15.78 -28.93 12.43
CA VAL A 238 17.25 -28.77 12.54
C VAL A 238 17.65 -27.32 12.26
N VAL A 239 17.07 -26.70 11.22
CA VAL A 239 17.28 -25.29 10.89
C VAL A 239 16.78 -24.37 12.02
N ALA A 240 15.60 -24.62 12.59
CA ALA A 240 15.05 -23.83 13.69
C ALA A 240 15.96 -23.83 14.92
N VAL A 241 16.44 -25.02 15.34
CA VAL A 241 17.34 -25.18 16.49
C VAL A 241 18.68 -24.49 16.24
N LEU A 242 19.26 -24.64 15.04
CA LEU A 242 20.52 -23.98 14.69
C LEU A 242 20.40 -22.45 14.65
N LEU A 243 19.29 -21.92 14.14
CA LEU A 243 19.04 -20.47 14.13
C LEU A 243 18.83 -19.92 15.55
N ALA A 244 18.12 -20.65 16.42
CA ALA A 244 17.97 -20.28 17.82
C ALA A 244 19.30 -20.35 18.57
N ALA A 245 20.12 -21.37 18.31
CA ALA A 245 21.47 -21.47 18.86
C ALA A 245 22.37 -20.32 18.40
N GLN A 246 22.26 -19.90 17.13
CA GLN A 246 22.96 -18.71 16.63
C GLN A 246 22.46 -17.43 17.29
N ALA A 247 21.15 -17.27 17.48
CA ALA A 247 20.59 -16.12 18.19
C ALA A 247 21.12 -16.04 19.62
N LEU A 248 21.15 -17.18 20.32
CA LEU A 248 21.71 -17.31 21.66
C LEU A 248 23.21 -16.98 21.70
N ALA A 249 24.00 -17.49 20.75
CA ALA A 249 25.43 -17.19 20.67
C ALA A 249 25.71 -15.69 20.48
N VAL A 250 24.92 -15.01 19.64
CA VAL A 250 25.01 -13.55 19.42
C VAL A 250 24.62 -12.75 20.68
N VAL A 251 23.72 -13.29 21.51
CA VAL A 251 23.35 -12.68 22.80
C VAL A 251 24.44 -12.88 23.85
N LEU A 252 24.99 -14.10 23.95
CA LEU A 252 26.00 -14.46 24.94
C LEU A 252 27.33 -13.73 24.70
N ALA A 253 27.78 -13.68 23.45
CA ALA A 253 29.04 -13.04 23.03
C ALA A 253 28.87 -11.59 22.54
N GLY A 254 27.78 -10.90 22.91
CA GLY A 254 27.39 -9.62 22.31
C GLY A 254 28.44 -8.50 22.36
N ASP A 255 29.24 -8.42 23.42
CA ASP A 255 30.28 -7.39 23.56
C ASP A 255 31.47 -7.68 22.65
N SER A 256 31.96 -8.92 22.67
CA SER A 256 33.03 -9.38 21.78
C SER A 256 32.61 -9.33 20.31
N TYR A 257 31.36 -9.69 20.00
CA TYR A 257 30.82 -9.66 18.64
C TYR A 257 30.80 -8.24 18.08
N ARG A 258 30.34 -7.26 18.88
CA ARG A 258 30.33 -5.84 18.49
C ARG A 258 31.75 -5.29 18.31
N ALA A 259 32.70 -5.70 19.16
CA ALA A 259 34.10 -5.28 19.06
C ALA A 259 34.79 -5.83 17.81
N ILE A 260 34.61 -7.12 17.48
CA ILE A 260 35.29 -7.78 16.35
C ILE A 260 34.81 -7.28 14.98
N PHE A 261 33.51 -6.99 14.87
CA PHE A 261 32.87 -6.63 13.60
C PHE A 261 32.51 -5.14 13.47
N ALA A 262 32.77 -4.33 14.50
CA ALA A 262 32.47 -2.89 14.55
C ALA A 262 31.00 -2.59 14.17
N VAL A 263 30.05 -3.33 14.74
CA VAL A 263 28.62 -3.28 14.38
C VAL A 263 27.85 -2.38 15.34
N ASP A 264 27.04 -1.48 14.78
CA ASP A 264 26.14 -0.63 15.56
C ASP A 264 25.10 -1.43 16.37
N ALA A 265 24.72 -0.89 17.52
CA ALA A 265 23.69 -1.50 18.38
C ALA A 265 22.31 -1.66 17.69
N ARG A 266 22.04 -0.90 16.62
CA ARG A 266 20.82 -1.06 15.80
C ARG A 266 20.91 -2.31 14.92
N LEU A 267 22.00 -2.48 14.18
CA LEU A 267 22.23 -3.62 13.29
C LEU A 267 22.32 -4.93 14.08
N TRP A 268 22.96 -4.92 15.26
CA TRP A 268 22.97 -6.06 16.17
C TRP A 268 21.57 -6.49 16.63
N ARG A 269 20.67 -5.53 16.92
CA ARG A 269 19.28 -5.82 17.28
C ARG A 269 18.48 -6.40 16.09
N ILE A 270 18.68 -5.84 14.89
CA ILE A 270 18.04 -6.35 13.67
C ILE A 270 18.49 -7.78 13.39
N GLU A 271 19.78 -8.06 13.51
CA GLU A 271 20.34 -9.39 13.30
C GLU A 271 19.71 -10.42 14.26
N ARG A 272 19.61 -10.10 15.54
CA ARG A 272 18.94 -10.98 16.53
C ARG A 272 17.47 -11.21 16.23
N ALA A 273 16.73 -10.15 15.87
CA ALA A 273 15.33 -10.26 15.50
C ALA A 273 15.15 -11.15 14.26
N THR A 274 16.01 -11.00 13.25
CA THR A 274 15.96 -11.84 12.04
C THR A 274 16.22 -13.31 12.33
N LEU A 275 17.17 -13.65 13.23
CA LEU A 275 17.43 -15.04 13.60
C LEU A 275 16.23 -15.70 14.30
N TRP A 276 15.62 -15.00 15.27
CA TRP A 276 14.42 -15.51 15.94
C TRP A 276 13.22 -15.61 14.99
N MET A 277 13.06 -14.66 14.07
CA MET A 277 12.00 -14.69 13.06
C MET A 277 12.18 -15.85 12.08
N LEU A 278 13.41 -16.11 11.63
CA LEU A 278 13.71 -17.25 10.75
C LEU A 278 13.54 -18.59 11.49
N ALA A 279 13.89 -18.66 12.79
CA ALA A 279 13.62 -19.84 13.61
C ALA A 279 12.11 -20.10 13.74
N LEU A 280 11.32 -19.05 13.96
CA LEU A 280 9.86 -19.11 14.01
C LEU A 280 9.27 -19.63 12.69
N LEU A 281 9.68 -19.03 11.56
CA LEU A 281 9.25 -19.46 10.22
C LEU A 281 9.61 -20.91 9.95
N SER A 282 10.79 -21.36 10.40
CA SER A 282 11.24 -22.74 10.26
C SER A 282 10.34 -23.71 11.04
N VAL A 283 9.91 -23.36 12.26
CA VAL A 283 8.94 -24.19 13.02
C VAL A 283 7.57 -24.20 12.33
N VAL A 284 7.10 -23.07 11.81
CA VAL A 284 5.85 -23.01 11.03
C VAL A 284 5.92 -23.92 9.81
N THR A 285 7.04 -23.92 9.07
CA THR A 285 7.22 -24.84 7.94
C THR A 285 7.24 -26.30 8.37
N ALA A 286 7.71 -26.62 9.58
CA ALA A 286 7.65 -27.98 10.11
C ALA A 286 6.21 -28.44 10.40
N TYR A 287 5.36 -27.56 10.97
CA TYR A 287 3.93 -27.83 11.15
C TYR A 287 3.18 -27.97 9.81
N GLN A 288 3.46 -27.11 8.83
CA GLN A 288 2.82 -27.23 7.50
C GLN A 288 3.24 -28.49 6.75
N ALA A 289 4.50 -28.88 6.85
CA ALA A 289 5.03 -30.07 6.18
C ALA A 289 4.56 -31.40 6.80
N SER A 290 3.89 -31.37 7.96
CA SER A 290 3.45 -32.57 8.69
C SER A 290 1.98 -32.95 8.47
N ALA A 291 1.31 -32.35 7.47
CA ALA A 291 -0.06 -32.67 7.04
C ALA A 291 -1.14 -32.64 8.15
N PHE A 292 -0.86 -32.00 9.31
CA PHE A 292 -1.71 -31.93 10.51
C PHE A 292 -2.20 -33.32 11.00
N GLY A 293 -1.55 -33.91 12.01
CA GLY A 293 -1.85 -35.27 12.48
C GLY A 293 -1.04 -35.75 13.70
N ALA A 294 -1.00 -37.07 13.93
CA ALA A 294 -0.35 -37.73 15.08
C ALA A 294 1.18 -37.50 15.18
N ASP A 295 1.82 -37.14 14.05
CA ASP A 295 3.27 -36.97 13.96
C ASP A 295 3.79 -35.59 14.44
N THR A 296 2.92 -34.63 14.78
CA THR A 296 3.36 -33.29 15.25
C THR A 296 3.65 -33.23 16.75
N GLY A 297 3.40 -34.32 17.49
CA GLY A 297 3.69 -34.40 18.93
C GLY A 297 5.15 -34.07 19.27
N LEU A 298 6.11 -34.57 18.49
CA LEU A 298 7.54 -34.24 18.70
C LEU A 298 7.83 -32.74 18.55
N ILE A 299 7.07 -32.03 17.72
CA ILE A 299 7.23 -30.59 17.52
C ILE A 299 6.71 -29.84 18.75
N SER A 300 5.49 -30.17 19.20
CA SER A 300 4.81 -29.48 20.30
C SER A 300 5.38 -29.79 21.69
N PHE A 301 5.77 -31.05 21.94
CA PHE A 301 6.26 -31.50 23.26
C PHE A 301 7.77 -31.34 23.45
N VAL A 302 8.57 -31.33 22.37
CA VAL A 302 10.04 -31.29 22.45
C VAL A 302 10.60 -30.04 21.80
N ALA A 303 10.38 -29.84 20.51
CA ALA A 303 11.05 -28.75 19.77
C ALA A 303 10.62 -27.36 20.25
N VAL A 304 9.32 -27.10 20.42
CA VAL A 304 8.81 -25.81 20.88
C VAL A 304 9.27 -25.48 22.32
N PRO A 305 9.14 -26.38 23.31
CA PRO A 305 9.67 -26.14 24.66
C PRO A 305 11.18 -25.86 24.68
N VAL A 306 11.98 -26.57 23.87
CA VAL A 306 13.43 -26.30 23.73
C VAL A 306 13.67 -24.88 23.20
N LEU A 307 12.89 -24.41 22.23
CA LEU A 307 13.00 -23.05 21.70
C LEU A 307 12.54 -21.97 22.69
N VAL A 308 11.51 -22.24 23.50
CA VAL A 308 11.10 -21.37 24.61
C VAL A 308 12.23 -21.26 25.65
N LEU A 309 12.86 -22.39 26.00
CA LEU A 309 14.00 -22.40 26.92
C LEU A 309 15.22 -21.67 26.34
N ALA A 310 15.46 -21.75 25.02
CA ALA A 310 16.53 -21.03 24.35
C ALA A 310 16.40 -19.49 24.43
N ALA A 311 15.20 -18.96 24.66
CA ALA A 311 14.96 -17.52 24.87
C ALA A 311 15.32 -17.05 26.29
N VAL A 312 15.34 -17.95 27.29
CA VAL A 312 15.54 -17.61 28.72
C VAL A 312 16.85 -16.85 29.01
N PRO A 313 18.03 -17.24 28.46
CA PRO A 313 19.27 -16.53 28.72
C PRO A 313 19.25 -15.06 28.26
N GLY A 314 18.55 -14.76 27.15
CA GLY A 314 18.37 -13.38 26.68
C GLY A 314 17.37 -12.59 27.53
N LEU A 315 16.33 -13.24 28.04
CA LEU A 315 15.38 -12.64 28.99
C LEU A 315 16.05 -12.26 30.32
N TRP A 316 16.98 -13.09 30.83
CA TRP A 316 17.79 -12.77 32.01
C TRP A 316 18.64 -11.52 31.83
N ARG A 317 19.11 -11.27 30.60
CA ARG A 317 19.84 -10.04 30.21
C ARG A 317 18.92 -8.88 29.79
N GLN A 318 17.63 -8.95 30.14
CA GLN A 318 16.61 -7.91 29.89
C GLN A 318 16.37 -7.59 28.41
N ALA A 319 16.52 -8.57 27.51
CA ALA A 319 16.35 -8.33 26.09
C ALA A 319 14.88 -8.45 25.61
N LYS A 320 14.43 -7.44 24.86
CA LYS A 320 13.03 -7.28 24.42
C LYS A 320 12.58 -8.32 23.39
N ILE A 321 13.50 -8.76 22.53
CA ILE A 321 13.21 -9.58 21.35
C ILE A 321 12.86 -11.01 21.78
N GLU A 322 13.53 -11.51 22.81
CA GLU A 322 13.35 -12.84 23.37
C GLU A 322 12.01 -13.00 24.08
N LEU A 323 11.44 -11.90 24.60
CA LEU A 323 10.10 -11.92 25.17
C LEU A 323 9.04 -12.11 24.09
N ALA A 324 9.24 -11.47 22.93
CA ALA A 324 8.39 -11.67 21.76
C ALA A 324 8.56 -13.09 21.19
N ALA A 325 9.79 -13.61 21.14
CA ALA A 325 10.06 -14.98 20.70
C ALA A 325 9.38 -16.02 21.62
N LEU A 326 9.51 -15.85 22.95
CA LEU A 326 8.86 -16.72 23.94
C LEU A 326 7.34 -16.79 23.72
N LEU A 327 6.68 -15.65 23.52
CA LEU A 327 5.23 -15.62 23.28
C LEU A 327 4.85 -16.25 21.94
N ALA A 328 5.62 -15.99 20.88
CA ALA A 328 5.37 -16.57 19.57
C ALA A 328 5.50 -18.10 19.60
N PHE A 329 6.52 -18.63 20.29
CA PHE A 329 6.66 -20.08 20.48
C PHE A 329 5.60 -20.68 21.41
N ALA A 330 5.14 -19.96 22.43
CA ALA A 330 4.11 -20.46 23.34
C ALA A 330 2.75 -20.71 22.67
N VAL A 331 2.41 -19.93 21.64
CA VAL A 331 1.13 -20.02 20.92
C VAL A 331 1.22 -20.92 19.68
N LEU A 332 2.42 -21.15 19.15
CA LEU A 332 2.67 -21.93 17.93
C LEU A 332 2.00 -23.31 17.89
N PRO A 333 1.99 -24.13 18.96
CA PRO A 333 1.29 -25.42 18.94
C PRO A 333 -0.22 -25.29 18.69
N GLY A 334 -0.78 -24.09 18.81
CA GLY A 334 -2.19 -23.81 18.55
C GLY A 334 -2.56 -23.82 17.07
N MET A 335 -1.58 -23.95 16.17
CA MET A 335 -1.84 -24.26 14.77
C MET A 335 -2.58 -25.61 14.59
N ASP A 336 -2.47 -26.51 15.57
CA ASP A 336 -3.15 -27.82 15.64
C ASP A 336 -4.35 -27.83 16.62
N ASN A 337 -4.75 -26.67 17.17
CA ASN A 337 -5.72 -26.58 18.29
C ASN A 337 -7.11 -27.17 17.97
N ALA A 338 -7.47 -27.28 16.70
CA ALA A 338 -8.74 -27.85 16.28
C ALA A 338 -8.78 -29.39 16.38
N ALA A 339 -7.63 -30.06 16.36
CA ALA A 339 -7.55 -31.52 16.42
C ALA A 339 -7.26 -32.03 17.84
N GLU A 340 -6.39 -31.33 18.58
CA GLU A 340 -5.88 -31.82 19.87
C GLU A 340 -5.49 -30.65 20.82
N PRO A 341 -6.43 -30.11 21.61
CA PRO A 341 -6.24 -28.87 22.40
C PRO A 341 -5.19 -28.99 23.53
N TRP A 342 -4.97 -30.20 24.05
CA TRP A 342 -3.96 -30.49 25.07
C TRP A 342 -2.49 -30.21 24.65
N ARG A 343 -2.18 -30.13 23.35
CA ARG A 343 -0.80 -29.91 22.84
C ARG A 343 -0.23 -28.52 23.18
N LEU A 344 -1.10 -27.55 23.45
CA LEU A 344 -0.75 -26.18 23.83
C LEU A 344 -0.31 -26.05 25.29
N LEU A 345 -0.76 -26.95 26.17
CA LEU A 345 -0.56 -26.86 27.62
C LEU A 345 0.91 -26.80 28.05
N PRO A 346 1.84 -27.63 27.51
CA PRO A 346 3.24 -27.60 27.94
C PRO A 346 3.93 -26.28 27.60
N ALA A 347 3.67 -25.74 26.39
CA ALA A 347 4.30 -24.52 25.93
C ALA A 347 3.76 -23.28 26.67
N LEU A 348 2.44 -23.18 26.87
CA LEU A 348 1.81 -22.12 27.65
C LEU A 348 2.20 -22.18 29.13
N GLY A 349 2.20 -23.38 29.73
CA GLY A 349 2.62 -23.59 31.11
C GLY A 349 4.07 -23.19 31.35
N LEU A 350 4.99 -23.62 30.47
CA LEU A 350 6.42 -23.28 30.55
C LEU A 350 6.65 -21.77 30.35
N ALA A 351 5.95 -21.14 29.40
CA ALA A 351 5.98 -19.70 29.20
C ALA A 351 5.48 -18.93 30.44
N LEU A 352 4.37 -19.37 31.04
CA LEU A 352 3.81 -18.77 32.26
C LEU A 352 4.79 -18.90 33.43
N LEU A 353 5.41 -20.06 33.64
CA LEU A 353 6.41 -20.27 34.68
C LEU A 353 7.62 -19.35 34.50
N VAL A 354 8.15 -19.22 33.28
CA VAL A 354 9.27 -18.31 32.96
C VAL A 354 8.88 -16.86 33.24
N VAL A 355 7.69 -16.42 32.83
CA VAL A 355 7.19 -15.05 33.07
C VAL A 355 6.99 -14.79 34.57
N LEU A 356 6.44 -15.75 35.32
CA LEU A 356 6.24 -15.67 36.77
C LEU A 356 7.57 -15.63 37.55
N ALA A 357 8.58 -16.39 37.11
CA ALA A 357 9.90 -16.40 37.73
C ALA A 357 10.68 -15.10 37.49
N LEU A 358 10.49 -14.47 36.34
CA LEU A 358 11.21 -13.24 35.96
C LEU A 358 10.52 -11.96 36.42
N ARG A 359 9.19 -11.95 36.63
CA ARG A 359 8.44 -10.73 36.98
C ARG A 359 8.97 -9.99 38.22
N THR A 360 9.57 -10.70 39.18
CA THR A 360 10.08 -10.14 40.44
C THR A 360 11.48 -9.56 40.31
N LYS A 361 12.25 -10.00 39.30
CA LYS A 361 13.64 -9.58 39.07
C LYS A 361 13.78 -8.41 38.09
N MET A 362 12.68 -7.97 37.47
CA MET A 362 12.68 -6.96 36.41
C MET A 362 12.44 -5.54 36.93
N PRO A 363 13.09 -4.50 36.36
CA PRO A 363 12.88 -3.12 36.76
C PRO A 363 11.45 -2.63 36.48
N ALA A 364 11.02 -1.58 37.17
CA ALA A 364 9.62 -1.10 37.24
C ALA A 364 8.82 -1.05 35.91
N PRO A 365 9.34 -0.58 34.76
CA PRO A 365 8.56 -0.57 33.52
C PRO A 365 8.35 -1.98 32.93
N TRP A 366 9.26 -2.90 33.20
CA TRP A 366 9.21 -4.27 32.68
C TRP A 366 8.37 -5.18 33.54
N SER A 367 8.36 -4.98 34.86
CA SER A 367 7.49 -5.74 35.75
C SER A 367 5.99 -5.56 35.41
N VAL A 368 5.59 -4.42 34.85
CA VAL A 368 4.24 -4.18 34.30
C VAL A 368 3.95 -5.12 33.11
N ALA A 369 4.84 -5.16 32.12
CA ALA A 369 4.67 -5.99 30.93
C ALA A 369 4.56 -7.48 31.28
N TYR A 370 5.44 -7.97 32.17
CA TYR A 370 5.40 -9.36 32.64
C TYR A 370 4.12 -9.69 33.43
N ARG A 371 3.54 -8.73 34.17
CA ARG A 371 2.24 -8.94 34.86
C ARG A 371 1.07 -9.04 33.89
N VAL A 372 1.03 -8.21 32.85
CA VAL A 372 -0.01 -8.29 31.80
C VAL A 372 0.10 -9.58 31.01
N ILE A 373 1.33 -9.92 30.61
CA ILE A 373 1.61 -11.18 29.89
C ILE A 373 1.24 -12.38 30.76
N GLY A 374 1.58 -12.37 32.05
CA GLY A 374 1.19 -13.44 32.98
C GLY A 374 -0.32 -13.55 33.15
N TRP A 375 -1.04 -12.42 33.21
CA TRP A 375 -2.52 -12.39 33.22
C TRP A 375 -3.10 -13.02 31.94
N ALA A 376 -2.59 -12.64 30.77
CA ALA A 376 -3.05 -13.18 29.49
C ALA A 376 -2.73 -14.68 29.33
N LEU A 377 -1.52 -15.11 29.72
CA LEU A 377 -1.12 -16.52 29.70
C LEU A 377 -1.97 -17.37 30.66
N CYS A 378 -2.36 -16.83 31.81
CA CYS A 378 -3.25 -17.53 32.75
C CYS A 378 -4.64 -17.78 32.14
N LEU A 379 -5.19 -16.78 31.44
CA LEU A 379 -6.47 -16.92 30.74
C LEU A 379 -6.37 -17.90 29.56
N ALA A 380 -5.31 -17.81 28.74
CA ALA A 380 -5.08 -18.72 27.63
C ALA A 380 -4.88 -20.17 28.11
N LEU A 381 -4.19 -20.37 29.23
CA LEU A 381 -4.07 -21.66 29.88
C LEU A 381 -5.43 -22.17 30.37
N GLY A 382 -6.28 -21.32 30.94
CA GLY A 382 -7.64 -21.68 31.35
C GLY A 382 -8.52 -22.14 30.18
N VAL A 383 -8.50 -21.41 29.06
CA VAL A 383 -9.25 -21.78 27.85
C VAL A 383 -8.81 -23.15 27.32
N THR A 384 -7.50 -23.35 27.18
CA THR A 384 -6.92 -24.59 26.64
C THR A 384 -7.09 -25.78 27.60
N ALA A 385 -7.02 -25.56 28.91
CA ALA A 385 -7.31 -26.58 29.92
C ALA A 385 -8.79 -26.96 29.91
N GLY A 386 -9.71 -26.01 29.75
CA GLY A 386 -11.14 -26.27 29.59
C GLY A 386 -11.46 -27.08 28.35
N ALA A 387 -10.86 -26.71 27.21
CA ALA A 387 -10.98 -27.47 25.96
C ALA A 387 -10.46 -28.91 26.11
N ALA A 388 -9.27 -29.08 26.71
CA ALA A 388 -8.67 -30.39 26.96
C ALA A 388 -9.49 -31.25 27.93
N ALA A 389 -10.10 -30.64 28.97
CA ALA A 389 -10.97 -31.35 29.89
C ALA A 389 -12.29 -31.79 29.24
N GLY A 390 -12.84 -30.98 28.33
CA GLY A 390 -14.04 -31.33 27.56
C GLY A 390 -13.79 -32.51 26.61
N ASP A 391 -12.64 -32.52 25.94
CA ASP A 391 -12.21 -33.60 25.03
C ASP A 391 -12.01 -34.95 25.75
N LEU A 392 -11.58 -34.94 27.02
CA LEU A 392 -11.45 -36.15 27.85
C LEU A 392 -12.80 -36.69 28.36
N GLY A 393 -13.84 -35.87 28.42
CA GLY A 393 -15.11 -36.19 29.09
C GLY A 393 -16.24 -36.68 28.17
N TYR A 394 -16.27 -36.25 26.90
CA TYR A 394 -17.35 -36.55 25.95
C TYR A 394 -16.81 -36.70 24.52
N PRO A 395 -17.45 -37.52 23.65
CA PRO A 395 -17.09 -37.59 22.23
C PRO A 395 -17.21 -36.20 21.58
N ALA A 396 -16.21 -35.84 20.78
CA ALA A 396 -15.93 -34.51 20.27
C ALA A 396 -17.07 -33.88 19.44
N GLN A 397 -18.03 -33.26 20.11
CA GLN A 397 -18.91 -32.27 19.49
C GLN A 397 -18.28 -30.87 19.61
N PRO A 398 -18.17 -30.11 18.50
CA PRO A 398 -17.52 -28.80 18.49
C PRO A 398 -18.22 -27.76 19.39
N ALA A 399 -19.54 -27.88 19.57
CA ALA A 399 -20.31 -27.03 20.49
C ALA A 399 -19.95 -27.31 21.96
N ALA A 400 -19.84 -28.58 22.36
CA ALA A 400 -19.45 -28.97 23.71
C ALA A 400 -18.01 -28.53 24.04
N LEU A 401 -17.07 -28.63 23.10
CA LEU A 401 -15.70 -28.16 23.26
C LEU A 401 -15.64 -26.63 23.44
N SER A 402 -16.49 -25.89 22.72
CA SER A 402 -16.61 -24.43 22.83
C SER A 402 -17.17 -24.02 24.19
N VAL A 403 -18.19 -24.72 24.70
CA VAL A 403 -18.73 -24.52 26.05
C VAL A 403 -17.68 -24.84 27.12
N ALA A 404 -16.96 -25.96 26.99
CA ALA A 404 -15.89 -26.35 27.92
C ALA A 404 -14.74 -25.32 27.95
N SER A 405 -14.39 -24.76 26.80
CA SER A 405 -13.41 -23.68 26.67
C SER A 405 -13.87 -22.39 27.35
N VAL A 406 -15.15 -22.03 27.23
CA VAL A 406 -15.76 -20.88 27.92
C VAL A 406 -15.77 -21.07 29.42
N LEU A 407 -16.10 -22.26 29.91
CA LEU A 407 -16.05 -22.59 31.33
C LEU A 407 -14.62 -22.53 31.88
N GLY A 408 -13.64 -23.08 31.14
CA GLY A 408 -12.22 -22.99 31.46
C GLY A 408 -11.69 -21.56 31.47
N LEU A 409 -12.25 -20.65 30.67
CA LEU A 409 -11.99 -19.21 30.71
C LEU A 409 -12.61 -18.56 31.95
N TRP A 410 -13.87 -18.86 32.27
CA TRP A 410 -14.64 -18.20 33.33
C TRP A 410 -14.02 -18.35 34.73
N VAL A 411 -13.47 -19.53 35.03
CA VAL A 411 -12.83 -19.80 36.33
C VAL A 411 -11.71 -18.80 36.65
N PRO A 412 -10.63 -18.68 35.85
CA PRO A 412 -9.61 -17.67 36.09
C PRO A 412 -10.12 -16.25 35.82
N LEU A 413 -11.02 -16.03 34.85
CA LEU A 413 -11.54 -14.70 34.50
C LEU A 413 -12.29 -14.05 35.68
N PHE A 414 -13.30 -14.73 36.24
CA PHE A 414 -14.10 -14.18 37.34
C PHE A 414 -13.31 -14.12 38.64
N ALA A 415 -12.41 -15.07 38.92
CA ALA A 415 -11.53 -15.01 40.08
C ALA A 415 -10.59 -13.79 40.00
N LEU A 416 -9.93 -13.57 38.85
CA LEU A 416 -9.04 -12.42 38.63
C LEU A 416 -9.83 -11.10 38.64
N TRP A 417 -11.03 -11.07 38.06
CA TRP A 417 -11.89 -9.89 38.07
C TRP A 417 -12.37 -9.56 39.48
N ALA A 418 -12.84 -10.54 40.27
CA ALA A 418 -13.26 -10.32 41.64
C ALA A 418 -12.10 -9.81 42.52
N MET A 419 -10.90 -10.42 42.40
CA MET A 419 -9.71 -9.93 43.09
C MET A 419 -9.37 -8.48 42.71
N ASP A 420 -9.43 -8.14 41.42
CA ASP A 420 -9.19 -6.78 40.94
C ASP A 420 -10.32 -5.81 41.30
N ALA A 421 -11.57 -6.25 41.47
CA ALA A 421 -12.70 -5.41 41.89
C ALA A 421 -12.65 -5.11 43.40
N VAL A 422 -12.25 -6.10 44.21
CA VAL A 422 -12.19 -6.00 45.69
C VAL A 422 -10.93 -5.29 46.19
N ALA A 423 -9.79 -5.39 45.50
CA ALA A 423 -8.51 -4.86 45.95
C ALA A 423 -8.48 -3.32 46.12
N SER A 424 -8.94 -2.78 47.24
CA SER A 424 -8.90 -1.35 47.58
C SER A 424 -7.60 -1.00 48.30
N GLY A 425 -6.57 -0.53 47.58
CA GLY A 425 -5.43 0.15 48.22
C GLY A 425 -4.01 -0.25 47.83
N SER A 426 -3.80 -1.20 46.91
CA SER A 426 -2.43 -1.48 46.42
C SER A 426 -1.87 -0.28 45.64
N LYS A 427 -0.57 0.02 45.80
CA LYS A 427 0.17 1.00 44.99
C LYS A 427 -0.11 0.74 43.51
N THR A 428 -1.01 1.52 42.91
CA THR A 428 -1.39 1.34 41.51
C THR A 428 -0.17 1.65 40.65
N LEU A 429 0.31 0.63 39.92
CA LEU A 429 1.41 0.81 38.98
C LEU A 429 0.86 1.59 37.78
N ILE A 430 1.16 2.89 37.75
CA ILE A 430 0.83 3.78 36.66
C ILE A 430 1.98 3.75 35.66
N TYR A 431 1.75 3.20 34.48
CA TYR A 431 2.71 3.22 33.38
C TYR A 431 2.21 4.16 32.29
N ARG A 432 2.96 5.24 32.00
CA ARG A 432 2.58 6.26 31.00
C ARG A 432 1.14 6.78 31.17
N GLY A 433 0.68 6.98 32.41
CA GLY A 433 -0.66 7.48 32.71
C GLY A 433 -1.79 6.44 32.72
N ILE A 434 -1.53 5.19 32.28
CA ILE A 434 -2.51 4.10 32.26
C ILE A 434 -2.48 3.35 33.59
N ASP A 435 -3.65 3.17 34.20
CA ASP A 435 -3.82 2.34 35.40
C ASP A 435 -4.02 0.88 34.99
N LEU A 436 -3.03 0.04 35.31
CA LEU A 436 -3.02 -1.38 34.96
C LEU A 436 -4.24 -2.14 35.49
N ARG A 437 -4.79 -1.71 36.63
CA ARG A 437 -5.98 -2.33 37.22
C ARG A 437 -7.22 -2.02 36.39
N GLN A 438 -7.38 -0.78 35.96
CA GLN A 438 -8.51 -0.37 35.11
C GLN A 438 -8.45 -1.09 33.75
N LEU A 439 -7.24 -1.27 33.20
CA LEU A 439 -7.05 -2.03 31.95
C LEU A 439 -7.50 -3.49 32.11
N ARG A 440 -7.09 -4.17 33.19
CA ARG A 440 -7.50 -5.57 33.44
C ARG A 440 -8.99 -5.71 33.71
N LEU A 441 -9.61 -4.79 34.45
CA LEU A 441 -11.06 -4.77 34.66
C LEU A 441 -11.81 -4.61 33.33
N ALA A 442 -11.38 -3.68 32.47
CA ALA A 442 -11.98 -3.48 31.16
C ALA A 442 -11.80 -4.70 30.23
N CYS A 443 -10.61 -5.30 30.21
CA CYS A 443 -10.36 -6.50 29.41
C CYS A 443 -11.15 -7.71 29.94
N SER A 444 -11.34 -7.81 31.26
CA SER A 444 -12.13 -8.90 31.85
C SER A 444 -13.62 -8.77 31.50
N ALA A 445 -14.16 -7.56 31.56
CA ALA A 445 -15.53 -7.29 31.13
C ALA A 445 -15.72 -7.57 29.63
N ALA A 446 -14.76 -7.20 28.79
CA ALA A 446 -14.80 -7.48 27.35
C ALA A 446 -14.76 -9.00 27.05
N LEU A 447 -13.91 -9.75 27.74
CA LEU A 447 -13.83 -11.20 27.59
C LEU A 447 -15.12 -11.90 28.06
N ALA A 448 -15.72 -11.44 29.17
CA ALA A 448 -16.99 -11.97 29.64
C ALA A 448 -18.12 -11.74 28.61
N LEU A 449 -18.21 -10.53 28.06
CA LEU A 449 -19.16 -10.21 26.99
C LEU A 449 -18.94 -11.05 25.73
N ALA A 450 -17.69 -11.21 25.29
CA ALA A 450 -17.35 -12.04 24.14
C ALA A 450 -17.74 -13.51 24.37
N SER A 451 -17.52 -14.03 25.57
CA SER A 451 -17.92 -15.40 25.92
C SER A 451 -19.45 -15.58 25.99
N LEU A 452 -20.20 -14.58 26.47
CA LEU A 452 -21.66 -14.60 26.45
C LEU A 452 -22.22 -14.54 25.03
N ALA A 453 -21.64 -13.68 24.18
CA ALA A 453 -22.03 -13.59 22.78
C ALA A 453 -21.78 -14.91 22.03
N LEU A 454 -20.64 -15.56 22.30
CA LEU A 454 -20.34 -16.88 21.75
C LEU A 454 -21.41 -17.90 22.18
N LEU A 455 -21.78 -17.94 23.46
CA LEU A 455 -22.82 -18.84 23.96
C LEU A 455 -24.18 -18.60 23.28
N THR A 456 -24.58 -17.35 23.07
CA THR A 456 -25.85 -17.04 22.38
C THR A 456 -25.86 -17.40 20.90
N SER A 457 -24.69 -17.63 20.29
CA SER A 457 -24.55 -18.02 18.88
C SER A 457 -24.52 -19.52 18.65
N LEU A 458 -24.39 -20.33 19.71
CA LEU A 458 -24.37 -21.79 19.60
C LEU A 458 -25.81 -22.32 19.51
N ASP A 459 -26.05 -23.23 18.57
CA ASP A 459 -27.32 -23.95 18.48
C ASP A 459 -27.30 -25.12 19.47
N PHE A 460 -28.16 -25.06 20.49
CA PHE A 460 -28.23 -26.06 21.56
C PHE A 460 -29.24 -27.18 21.27
N ALA A 461 -29.87 -27.19 20.08
CA ALA A 461 -30.89 -28.18 19.71
C ALA A 461 -30.38 -29.64 19.79
N ASP A 462 -29.07 -29.87 19.58
CA ASP A 462 -28.43 -31.19 19.63
C ASP A 462 -27.65 -31.46 20.94
N ALA A 463 -27.54 -30.46 21.81
CA ALA A 463 -26.76 -30.54 23.04
C ALA A 463 -27.68 -30.92 24.21
N GLU A 464 -28.01 -32.21 24.34
CA GLU A 464 -28.51 -32.76 25.60
C GLU A 464 -27.52 -32.41 26.71
N ALA A 465 -27.87 -31.36 27.44
CA ALA A 465 -27.41 -30.99 28.76
C ALA A 465 -25.94 -31.36 29.08
N TYR A 466 -24.98 -30.66 28.48
CA TYR A 466 -23.62 -30.62 29.04
C TYR A 466 -23.74 -30.18 30.52
N TYR A 467 -23.45 -31.08 31.47
CA TYR A 467 -23.71 -30.99 32.92
C TYR A 467 -25.18 -30.79 33.38
N GLY A 468 -26.20 -31.11 32.57
CA GLY A 468 -27.60 -31.10 33.05
C GLY A 468 -28.32 -29.74 33.02
N LEU A 469 -27.72 -28.68 32.45
CA LEU A 469 -28.31 -27.33 32.42
C LEU A 469 -28.83 -26.94 31.03
N GLU A 470 -30.01 -26.30 30.99
CA GLU A 470 -30.58 -25.69 29.79
C GLU A 470 -29.74 -24.48 29.32
N PRO A 471 -29.84 -24.09 28.02
CA PRO A 471 -29.13 -22.93 27.47
C PRO A 471 -29.37 -21.62 28.23
N VAL A 472 -30.59 -21.45 28.73
CA VAL A 472 -30.99 -20.31 29.58
C VAL A 472 -30.22 -20.33 30.92
N GLY A 473 -29.98 -21.51 31.48
CA GLY A 473 -29.19 -21.72 32.69
C GLY A 473 -27.72 -21.31 32.50
N TRP A 474 -27.11 -21.70 31.38
CA TRP A 474 -25.73 -21.32 31.05
C TRP A 474 -25.58 -19.82 30.78
N PHE A 475 -26.53 -19.22 30.07
CA PHE A 475 -26.55 -17.77 29.88
C PHE A 475 -26.64 -17.02 31.22
N ASN A 476 -27.54 -17.46 32.11
CA ASN A 476 -27.69 -16.87 33.44
C ASN A 476 -26.43 -17.04 34.30
N ALA A 477 -25.76 -18.19 34.22
CA ALA A 477 -24.52 -18.47 34.95
C ALA A 477 -23.38 -17.50 34.59
N GLY A 478 -23.36 -16.95 33.38
CA GLY A 478 -22.40 -15.92 32.96
C GLY A 478 -22.91 -14.48 33.10
N ALA A 479 -24.19 -14.23 32.78
CA ALA A 479 -24.78 -12.91 32.76
C ALA A 479 -24.92 -12.32 34.17
N VAL A 480 -25.33 -13.13 35.16
CA VAL A 480 -25.51 -12.66 36.55
C VAL A 480 -24.19 -12.24 37.19
N PRO A 481 -23.09 -13.03 37.16
CA PRO A 481 -21.79 -12.58 37.67
C PRO A 481 -21.25 -11.36 36.92
N THR A 482 -21.47 -11.28 35.60
CA THR A 482 -21.05 -10.13 34.79
C THR A 482 -21.79 -8.85 35.21
N LEU A 483 -23.12 -8.90 35.40
CA LEU A 483 -23.91 -7.78 35.92
C LEU A 483 -23.47 -7.40 37.35
N ALA A 484 -23.29 -8.39 38.24
CA ALA A 484 -22.92 -8.14 39.62
C ALA A 484 -21.51 -7.53 39.75
N LEU A 485 -20.51 -8.09 39.06
CA LEU A 485 -19.13 -7.62 39.11
C LEU A 485 -18.94 -6.26 38.41
N THR A 486 -19.71 -5.96 37.35
CA THR A 486 -19.69 -4.63 36.71
C THR A 486 -20.29 -3.56 37.59
N ILE A 487 -21.44 -3.83 38.22
CA ILE A 487 -22.06 -2.91 39.19
C ILE A 487 -21.14 -2.73 40.40
N LEU A 488 -20.58 -3.81 40.95
CA LEU A 488 -19.65 -3.75 42.09
C LEU A 488 -18.38 -2.96 41.75
N ALA A 489 -17.78 -3.19 40.58
CA ALA A 489 -16.61 -2.45 40.11
C ALA A 489 -16.92 -0.97 39.87
N ALA A 490 -18.10 -0.64 39.32
CA ALA A 490 -18.54 0.73 39.10
C ALA A 490 -18.80 1.48 40.42
N LEU A 491 -19.37 0.81 41.43
CA LEU A 491 -19.64 1.39 42.75
C LEU A 491 -18.37 1.59 43.59
N ARG A 492 -17.38 0.69 43.49
CA ARG A 492 -16.13 0.73 44.28
C ARG A 492 -14.98 1.49 43.62
N ALA A 493 -15.08 1.77 42.33
CA ALA A 493 -14.08 2.57 41.62
C ALA A 493 -14.15 4.04 42.06
N ALA A 494 -13.52 4.38 43.19
CA ALA A 494 -13.35 5.76 43.65
C ALA A 494 -12.55 6.55 42.59
N PRO A 495 -13.19 7.42 41.78
CA PRO A 495 -12.49 8.12 40.72
C PRO A 495 -11.62 9.23 41.32
N ARG A 496 -10.32 9.20 41.04
CA ARG A 496 -9.38 10.26 41.47
C ARG A 496 -9.42 11.52 40.59
N SER A 497 -10.12 11.48 39.45
CA SER A 497 -10.29 12.60 38.52
C SER A 497 -11.60 12.49 37.74
N LEU A 498 -12.17 13.64 37.32
CA LEU A 498 -13.39 13.74 36.51
C LEU A 498 -13.31 12.92 35.20
N THR A 499 -12.14 12.91 34.55
CA THR A 499 -11.91 12.14 33.31
C THR A 499 -11.99 10.64 33.52
N LYS A 500 -11.47 10.14 34.65
CA LYS A 500 -11.53 8.71 35.00
C LYS A 500 -12.92 8.31 35.48
N GLU A 501 -13.64 9.22 36.11
CA GLU A 501 -15.05 9.03 36.48
C GLU A 501 -15.94 8.82 35.25
N HIS A 502 -15.75 9.63 34.20
CA HIS A 502 -16.46 9.46 32.94
C HIS A 502 -16.16 8.12 32.26
N ALA A 503 -14.88 7.71 32.25
CA ALA A 503 -14.47 6.44 31.65
C ALA A 503 -15.07 5.23 32.39
N VAL A 504 -15.07 5.25 33.73
CA VAL A 504 -15.61 4.15 34.54
C VAL A 504 -17.13 4.05 34.41
N ARG A 505 -17.85 5.18 34.50
CA ARG A 505 -19.32 5.19 34.39
C ARG A 505 -19.78 4.82 32.98
N GLY A 506 -19.09 5.31 31.96
CA GLY A 506 -19.39 4.97 30.57
C GLY A 506 -19.14 3.51 30.23
N THR A 507 -18.02 2.95 30.69
CA THR A 507 -17.72 1.53 30.49
C THR A 507 -18.73 0.64 31.23
N ALA A 508 -19.12 0.98 32.46
CA ALA A 508 -20.15 0.25 33.19
C ALA A 508 -21.51 0.29 32.46
N ALA A 509 -21.98 1.48 32.06
CA ALA A 509 -23.24 1.62 31.34
C ALA A 509 -23.23 0.86 30.00
N ALA A 510 -22.12 0.88 29.27
CA ALA A 510 -21.96 0.15 28.01
C ALA A 510 -22.00 -1.36 28.21
N VAL A 511 -21.29 -1.89 29.21
CA VAL A 511 -21.30 -3.33 29.49
C VAL A 511 -22.68 -3.80 29.91
N LEU A 512 -23.36 -3.05 30.79
CA LEU A 512 -24.74 -3.37 31.20
C LEU A 512 -25.70 -3.37 30.02
N ALA A 513 -25.64 -2.34 29.16
CA ALA A 513 -26.46 -2.27 27.95
C ALA A 513 -26.18 -3.44 26.99
N LEU A 514 -24.92 -3.88 26.86
CA LEU A 514 -24.56 -5.01 26.01
C LEU A 514 -25.08 -6.34 26.56
N VAL A 515 -25.05 -6.54 27.88
CA VAL A 515 -25.69 -7.71 28.51
C VAL A 515 -27.20 -7.72 28.25
N TYR A 516 -27.87 -6.57 28.35
CA TYR A 516 -29.29 -6.46 28.01
C TYR A 516 -29.54 -6.80 26.54
N LEU A 517 -28.73 -6.28 25.60
CA LEU A 517 -28.85 -6.61 24.18
C LEU A 517 -28.70 -8.12 23.91
N LEU A 518 -27.77 -8.79 24.58
CA LEU A 518 -27.58 -10.25 24.47
C LEU A 518 -28.76 -11.05 25.08
N SER A 519 -29.57 -10.43 25.94
CA SER A 519 -30.77 -11.05 26.53
C SER A 519 -32.02 -10.95 25.65
N LEU A 520 -31.96 -10.25 24.51
CA LEU A 520 -33.11 -10.03 23.60
C LEU A 520 -33.42 -11.23 22.68
N GLY A 521 -32.99 -12.44 23.03
CA GLY A 521 -33.29 -13.66 22.27
C GLY A 521 -34.73 -14.15 22.52
N ALA A 522 -35.35 -14.80 21.53
CA ALA A 522 -36.73 -15.30 21.62
C ALA A 522 -36.94 -16.29 22.79
N SER A 523 -35.93 -17.11 23.11
CA SER A 523 -35.94 -18.04 24.25
C SER A 523 -35.57 -17.38 25.60
N LEU A 524 -35.16 -16.11 25.60
CA LEU A 524 -34.61 -15.38 26.75
C LEU A 524 -35.48 -14.17 27.17
N TRP A 525 -36.72 -14.05 26.68
CA TRP A 525 -37.55 -12.87 26.94
C TRP A 525 -37.90 -12.66 28.42
N GLN A 526 -38.09 -13.74 29.19
CA GLN A 526 -38.37 -13.68 30.64
C GLN A 526 -37.17 -13.13 31.43
N PRO A 527 -35.94 -13.69 31.32
CA PRO A 527 -34.76 -13.07 31.95
C PRO A 527 -34.44 -11.70 31.36
N GLY A 528 -34.71 -11.45 30.08
CA GLY A 528 -34.53 -10.16 29.42
C GLY A 528 -35.37 -9.04 30.04
N LEU A 529 -36.64 -9.30 30.40
CA LEU A 529 -37.48 -8.34 31.13
C LEU A 529 -36.97 -8.07 32.56
N ALA A 530 -36.51 -9.11 33.26
CA ALA A 530 -35.91 -8.95 34.60
C ALA A 530 -34.63 -8.10 34.54
N ILE A 531 -33.76 -8.37 33.55
CA ILE A 531 -32.56 -7.59 33.27
C ILE A 531 -32.93 -6.14 32.89
N ALA A 532 -33.96 -5.93 32.05
CA ALA A 532 -34.46 -4.61 31.66
C ALA A 532 -34.91 -3.78 32.87
N LEU A 533 -35.62 -4.40 33.82
CA LEU A 533 -36.06 -3.73 35.05
C LEU A 533 -34.88 -3.33 35.94
N VAL A 534 -33.89 -4.21 36.09
CA VAL A 534 -32.66 -3.91 36.84
C VAL A 534 -31.87 -2.77 36.19
N LEU A 535 -31.73 -2.79 34.85
CA LEU A 535 -31.09 -1.70 34.10
C LEU A 535 -31.87 -0.39 34.20
N LEU A 536 -33.19 -0.43 34.07
CA LEU A 536 -34.05 0.75 34.17
C LEU A 536 -33.93 1.39 35.55
N ALA A 537 -33.95 0.57 36.62
CA ALA A 537 -33.72 1.02 37.98
C ALA A 537 -32.33 1.63 38.17
N TYR A 538 -31.28 0.98 37.62
CA TYR A 538 -29.91 1.49 37.67
C TYR A 538 -29.77 2.84 36.95
N PHE A 539 -30.26 2.96 35.70
CA PHE A 539 -30.18 4.20 34.92
C PHE A 539 -30.99 5.33 35.54
N LEU A 540 -32.18 5.05 36.09
CA LEU A 540 -32.97 6.05 36.81
C LEU A 540 -32.30 6.50 38.11
N ALA A 541 -31.69 5.58 38.86
CA ALA A 541 -30.94 5.91 40.07
C ALA A 541 -29.73 6.79 39.77
N GLU A 542 -28.96 6.47 38.72
CA GLU A 542 -27.81 7.29 38.32
C GLU A 542 -28.21 8.62 37.66
N ALA A 543 -29.30 8.67 36.89
CA ALA A 543 -29.83 9.94 36.37
C ALA A 543 -30.21 10.93 37.49
N ARG A 544 -30.56 10.43 38.69
CA ARG A 544 -30.85 11.25 39.88
C ARG A 544 -29.58 11.64 40.64
N ARG A 545 -28.58 10.76 40.70
CA ARG A 545 -27.32 10.99 41.44
C ARG A 545 -26.33 11.87 40.67
N VAL A 546 -26.33 11.80 39.33
CA VAL A 546 -25.36 12.56 38.53
C VAL A 546 -25.80 14.02 38.36
N ARG A 547 -24.91 14.93 38.78
CA ARG A 547 -25.10 16.39 38.64
C ARG A 547 -24.71 16.93 37.25
N ILE A 548 -23.99 16.14 36.46
CA ILE A 548 -23.48 16.53 35.14
C ILE A 548 -24.58 16.32 34.09
N ALA A 549 -24.96 17.40 33.42
CA ALA A 549 -25.98 17.47 32.37
C ALA A 549 -25.86 16.34 31.31
N GLY A 550 -24.65 16.13 30.77
CA GLY A 550 -24.40 15.12 29.73
C GLY A 550 -24.72 13.69 30.18
N TRP A 551 -24.26 13.28 31.37
CA TRP A 551 -24.54 11.95 31.89
C TRP A 551 -25.99 11.75 32.29
N LYS A 552 -26.65 12.81 32.77
CA LYS A 552 -28.09 12.79 33.05
C LYS A 552 -28.89 12.54 31.77
N MET A 553 -28.50 13.16 30.65
CA MET A 553 -29.08 12.87 29.34
C MET A 553 -28.83 11.44 28.88
N ILE A 554 -27.59 10.94 29.01
CA ILE A 554 -27.24 9.56 28.60
C ILE A 554 -28.07 8.54 29.38
N TYR A 555 -28.18 8.69 30.70
CA TYR A 555 -28.98 7.79 31.52
C TYR A 555 -30.48 7.90 31.25
N ALA A 556 -31.00 9.12 31.03
CA ALA A 556 -32.41 9.32 30.66
C ALA A 556 -32.73 8.74 29.27
N GLY A 557 -31.81 8.87 28.32
CA GLY A 557 -31.90 8.26 26.99
C GLY A 557 -31.84 6.73 27.05
N ALA A 558 -30.90 6.18 27.82
CA ALA A 558 -30.77 4.74 28.05
C ALA A 558 -32.03 4.17 28.72
N ALA A 559 -32.62 4.88 29.68
CA ALA A 559 -33.89 4.52 30.29
C ALA A 559 -35.05 4.52 29.27
N GLN A 560 -35.17 5.56 28.44
CA GLN A 560 -36.20 5.62 27.39
C GLN A 560 -36.06 4.50 26.36
N LEU A 561 -34.82 4.18 25.94
CA LEU A 561 -34.55 3.09 25.01
C LEU A 561 -34.86 1.73 25.64
N THR A 562 -34.47 1.51 26.89
CA THR A 562 -34.79 0.28 27.64
C THR A 562 -36.30 0.11 27.78
N PHE A 563 -37.03 1.19 28.09
CA PHE A 563 -38.50 1.18 28.18
C PHE A 563 -39.17 0.90 26.83
N SER A 564 -38.80 1.64 25.78
CA SER A 564 -39.44 1.52 24.45
C SER A 564 -39.12 0.16 23.80
N SER A 565 -37.91 -0.38 24.01
CA SER A 565 -37.57 -1.75 23.58
C SER A 565 -38.31 -2.80 24.39
N ALA A 566 -38.49 -2.63 25.71
CA ALA A 566 -39.31 -3.54 26.51
C ALA A 566 -40.78 -3.55 26.04
N VAL A 567 -41.34 -2.39 25.64
CA VAL A 567 -42.68 -2.29 25.05
C VAL A 567 -42.77 -3.07 23.73
N TRP A 568 -41.78 -2.93 22.86
CA TRP A 568 -41.69 -3.72 21.62
C TRP A 568 -41.74 -5.23 21.92
N TRP A 569 -40.87 -5.72 22.80
CA TRP A 569 -40.82 -7.13 23.17
C TRP A 569 -42.10 -7.63 23.84
N PHE A 570 -42.71 -6.81 24.70
CA PHE A 570 -43.97 -7.12 25.33
C PHE A 570 -45.10 -7.27 24.32
N THR A 571 -45.23 -6.31 23.38
CA THR A 571 -46.28 -6.36 22.34
C THR A 571 -46.12 -7.54 21.38
N GLY A 572 -44.89 -7.96 21.10
CA GLY A 572 -44.60 -9.15 20.30
C GLY A 572 -45.12 -10.46 20.90
N HIS A 573 -45.18 -10.55 22.24
CA HIS A 573 -45.71 -11.73 22.94
C HIS A 573 -47.21 -11.62 23.25
N MET A 574 -47.83 -10.47 22.98
CA MET A 574 -49.25 -10.19 23.21
C MET A 574 -50.11 -10.28 21.93
N ASN A 575 -49.64 -10.96 20.88
CA ASN A 575 -50.34 -11.18 19.61
C ASN A 575 -50.69 -9.91 18.80
N PHE A 576 -49.97 -8.80 18.97
CA PHE A 576 -50.07 -7.67 18.04
C PHE A 576 -49.40 -8.00 16.70
N ASP A 577 -49.96 -7.54 15.59
CA ASP A 577 -49.31 -7.64 14.28
C ASP A 577 -48.09 -6.71 14.19
N GLY A 578 -47.18 -6.97 13.25
CA GLY A 578 -45.94 -6.18 13.11
C GLY A 578 -46.18 -4.68 12.87
N HIS A 579 -47.32 -4.33 12.28
CA HIS A 579 -47.72 -2.93 12.07
C HIS A 579 -48.18 -2.26 13.38
N GLY A 580 -48.99 -2.95 14.19
CA GLY A 580 -49.41 -2.50 15.51
C GLY A 580 -48.25 -2.38 16.51
N GLN A 581 -47.30 -3.32 16.49
CA GLN A 581 -46.08 -3.26 17.31
C GLN A 581 -45.26 -2.00 17.00
N PHE A 582 -45.05 -1.69 15.71
CA PHE A 582 -44.31 -0.51 15.29
C PHE A 582 -45.04 0.81 15.56
N ALA A 583 -46.37 0.84 15.38
CA ALA A 583 -47.18 1.99 15.73
C ALA A 583 -47.09 2.32 17.23
N LEU A 584 -47.25 1.31 18.10
CA LEU A 584 -47.15 1.49 19.56
C LEU A 584 -45.75 1.89 20.00
N PHE A 585 -44.71 1.28 19.44
CA PHE A 585 -43.33 1.69 19.68
C PHE A 585 -43.11 3.16 19.32
N SER A 586 -43.56 3.60 18.15
CA SER A 586 -43.39 4.98 17.67
C SER A 586 -44.15 6.00 18.53
N VAL A 587 -45.36 5.67 18.96
CA VAL A 587 -46.12 6.49 19.91
C VAL A 587 -45.39 6.56 21.26
N SER A 588 -44.87 5.44 21.78
CA SER A 588 -44.15 5.40 23.06
C SER A 588 -42.88 6.26 23.07
N VAL A 589 -42.28 6.49 21.90
CA VAL A 589 -41.08 7.31 21.71
C VAL A 589 -41.41 8.78 21.47
N VAL A 590 -42.36 9.08 20.57
CA VAL A 590 -42.65 10.46 20.12
C VAL A 590 -43.54 11.21 21.12
N LEU A 591 -44.54 10.55 21.71
CA LEU A 591 -45.52 11.20 22.58
C LEU A 591 -44.88 11.85 23.83
N PRO A 592 -43.97 11.17 24.58
CA PRO A 592 -43.30 11.80 25.72
C PRO A 592 -42.48 13.03 25.34
N GLN A 593 -41.94 13.09 24.11
CA GLN A 593 -41.18 14.26 23.64
C GLN A 593 -42.08 15.39 23.16
N LEU A 594 -43.22 15.09 22.51
CA LEU A 594 -44.23 16.09 22.15
C LEU A 594 -44.78 16.79 23.40
N VAL A 595 -45.07 16.03 24.46
CA VAL A 595 -45.53 16.60 25.74
C VAL A 595 -44.48 17.56 26.33
N ARG A 596 -43.19 17.21 26.26
CA ARG A 596 -42.09 18.07 26.71
C ARG A 596 -42.01 19.36 25.88
N LEU A 597 -42.11 19.29 24.55
CA LEU A 597 -42.10 20.47 23.68
C LEU A 597 -43.32 21.36 23.86
N GLY A 598 -44.51 20.77 23.97
CA GLY A 598 -45.76 21.49 24.22
C GLY A 598 -45.75 22.23 25.56
N SER A 599 -45.17 21.60 26.60
CA SER A 599 -44.97 22.25 27.89
C SER A 599 -44.01 23.44 27.81
N ALA A 600 -42.93 23.32 27.03
CA ALA A 600 -41.97 24.40 26.82
C ALA A 600 -42.57 25.59 26.05
N TRP A 601 -43.33 25.30 24.99
CA TRP A 601 -44.07 26.31 24.21
C TRP A 601 -45.08 27.08 25.07
N ARG A 602 -45.94 26.35 25.83
CA ARG A 602 -46.96 26.95 26.69
C ARG A 602 -46.35 27.82 27.80
N GLN A 603 -45.21 27.41 28.35
CA GLN A 603 -44.53 28.13 29.43
C GLN A 603 -43.62 29.27 28.90
N ARG A 604 -43.52 29.47 27.58
CA ARG A 604 -42.58 30.40 26.92
C ARG A 604 -41.14 30.29 27.47
N ARG A 605 -40.74 29.09 27.86
CA ARG A 605 -39.40 28.83 28.36
C ARG A 605 -38.46 28.60 27.19
N GLU A 606 -37.25 29.14 27.27
CA GLU A 606 -36.21 28.78 26.34
C GLU A 606 -35.90 27.28 26.43
N LEU A 607 -35.78 26.64 25.26
CA LEU A 607 -35.44 25.24 25.17
C LEU A 607 -34.01 25.05 25.68
N ARG A 608 -33.86 24.28 26.76
CA ARG A 608 -32.55 23.85 27.25
C ARG A 608 -31.82 23.11 26.14
N LEU A 609 -30.50 23.28 26.06
CA LEU A 609 -29.64 22.61 25.08
C LEU A 609 -29.91 21.10 25.01
N GLU A 610 -30.18 20.48 26.17
CA GLU A 610 -30.53 19.07 26.31
C GLU A 610 -31.77 18.67 25.50
N LEU A 611 -32.83 19.47 25.61
CA LEU A 611 -34.10 19.22 24.92
C LEU A 611 -33.97 19.50 23.42
N ARG A 612 -33.13 20.46 23.03
CA ARG A 612 -32.83 20.76 21.63
C ARG A 612 -32.14 19.60 20.93
N ILE A 613 -31.13 19.00 21.58
CA ILE A 613 -30.41 17.84 21.04
C ILE A 613 -31.37 16.66 20.87
N ILE A 614 -32.21 16.39 21.86
CA ILE A 614 -33.23 15.33 21.78
C ILE A 614 -34.23 15.63 20.64
N ALA A 615 -34.63 16.89 20.48
CA ALA A 615 -35.56 17.28 19.43
C ALA A 615 -34.98 17.14 18.02
N TRP A 616 -33.71 17.51 17.82
CA TRP A 616 -33.01 17.24 16.57
C TRP A 616 -32.88 15.74 16.33
N GLY A 617 -32.56 14.95 17.37
CA GLY A 617 -32.52 13.50 17.31
C GLY A 617 -33.86 12.90 16.86
N MET A 618 -34.98 13.41 17.38
CA MET A 618 -36.32 12.94 17.00
C MET A 618 -36.71 13.32 15.57
N LEU A 619 -36.31 14.50 15.10
CA LEU A 619 -36.51 14.89 13.69
C LEU A 619 -35.77 13.96 12.71
N VAL A 620 -34.69 13.32 13.15
CA VAL A 620 -33.98 12.31 12.34
C VAL A 620 -34.57 10.91 12.57
N PHE A 621 -34.90 10.57 13.81
CA PHE A 621 -35.36 9.24 14.20
C PHE A 621 -36.69 8.85 13.53
N ILE A 622 -37.67 9.75 13.49
CA ILE A 622 -39.00 9.46 12.91
C ILE A 622 -38.90 9.02 11.44
N PRO A 623 -38.29 9.79 10.52
CA PRO A 623 -38.16 9.35 9.13
C PRO A 623 -37.28 8.10 8.96
N VAL A 624 -36.18 7.98 9.74
CA VAL A 624 -35.29 6.81 9.67
C VAL A 624 -35.99 5.53 10.14
N SER A 625 -36.73 5.60 11.25
CA SER A 625 -37.50 4.45 11.75
C SER A 625 -38.61 4.04 10.78
N THR A 626 -39.23 4.99 10.09
CA THR A 626 -40.25 4.72 9.06
C THR A 626 -39.65 3.98 7.86
N LEU A 627 -38.47 4.40 7.39
CA LEU A 627 -37.75 3.68 6.32
C LEU A 627 -37.29 2.28 6.77
N GLY A 628 -36.81 2.17 8.01
CA GLY A 628 -36.44 0.90 8.63
C GLY A 628 -37.62 -0.07 8.65
N TYR A 629 -38.78 0.38 9.11
CA TYR A 629 -40.02 -0.40 9.12
C TYR A 629 -40.38 -0.97 7.74
N SER A 630 -40.30 -0.16 6.68
CA SER A 630 -40.57 -0.62 5.30
C SER A 630 -39.53 -1.59 4.73
N SER A 631 -38.36 -1.73 5.35
CA SER A 631 -37.24 -2.54 4.83
C SER A 631 -37.07 -3.91 5.51
N VAL A 632 -37.71 -4.12 6.66
CA VAL A 632 -37.54 -5.31 7.52
C VAL A 632 -38.53 -6.44 7.14
N GLY A 633 -38.98 -6.48 5.88
CA GLY A 633 -39.88 -7.53 5.38
C GLY A 633 -41.33 -7.45 5.88
N LEU A 634 -41.70 -6.35 6.55
CA LEU A 634 -43.10 -5.98 6.78
C LEU A 634 -43.58 -5.17 5.57
N ASP A 635 -44.65 -5.61 4.93
CA ASP A 635 -45.31 -4.83 3.89
C ASP A 635 -45.69 -3.44 4.46
N ALA A 636 -45.39 -2.38 3.71
CA ALA A 636 -45.56 -1.03 4.21
C ALA A 636 -47.06 -0.68 4.30
N ASP A 637 -47.58 -0.64 5.53
CA ASP A 637 -48.97 -0.32 5.78
C ASP A 637 -49.24 1.18 5.62
N ARG A 638 -50.29 1.51 4.87
CA ARG A 638 -50.70 2.89 4.58
C ARG A 638 -51.03 3.68 5.85
N GLY A 639 -51.70 3.07 6.83
CA GLY A 639 -52.09 3.70 8.09
C GLY A 639 -50.90 4.08 8.95
N VAL A 640 -49.90 3.18 9.04
CA VAL A 640 -48.63 3.44 9.74
C VAL A 640 -47.84 4.56 9.06
N LEU A 641 -47.72 4.56 7.73
CA LEU A 641 -47.01 5.61 7.00
C LEU A 641 -47.68 6.99 7.15
N LEU A 642 -49.01 7.05 7.14
CA LEU A 642 -49.76 8.27 7.39
C LEU A 642 -49.55 8.77 8.82
N LEU A 643 -49.64 7.87 9.82
CA LEU A 643 -49.39 8.21 11.22
C LEU A 643 -47.98 8.77 11.43
N GLN A 644 -46.96 8.14 10.83
CA GLN A 644 -45.56 8.61 10.93
C GLN A 644 -45.37 9.96 10.26
N SER A 645 -45.92 10.16 9.06
CA SER A 645 -45.83 11.44 8.35
C SER A 645 -46.51 12.57 9.13
N LEU A 646 -47.62 12.29 9.81
CA LEU A 646 -48.34 13.21 10.67
C LEU A 646 -47.56 13.52 11.94
N LEU A 647 -47.05 12.50 12.65
CA LEU A 647 -46.19 12.68 13.83
C LEU A 647 -44.95 13.49 13.48
N PHE A 648 -44.34 13.28 12.31
CA PHE A 648 -43.18 14.04 11.85
C PHE A 648 -43.49 15.52 11.61
N GLY A 649 -44.60 15.81 10.93
CA GLY A 649 -45.06 17.18 10.67
C GLY A 649 -45.47 17.91 11.96
N LEU A 650 -46.21 17.24 12.85
CA LEU A 650 -46.59 17.77 14.16
C LEU A 650 -45.37 18.04 15.04
N TYR A 651 -44.36 17.16 15.02
CA TYR A 651 -43.13 17.36 15.78
C TYR A 651 -42.33 18.56 15.25
N GLY A 652 -42.17 18.67 13.93
CA GLY A 652 -41.46 19.79 13.30
C GLY A 652 -42.15 21.14 13.50
N THR A 653 -43.48 21.19 13.43
CA THR A 653 -44.26 22.40 13.72
C THR A 653 -44.21 22.77 15.20
N ALA A 654 -44.40 21.81 16.11
CA ALA A 654 -44.29 22.05 17.55
C ALA A 654 -42.89 22.57 17.93
N LEU A 655 -41.83 22.07 17.30
CA LEU A 655 -40.47 22.56 17.51
C LEU A 655 -40.26 23.97 16.95
N PHE A 656 -40.79 24.26 15.75
CA PHE A 656 -40.76 25.62 15.18
C PHE A 656 -41.50 26.63 16.07
N MET A 657 -42.59 26.22 16.70
CA MET A 657 -43.38 27.05 17.61
C MET A 657 -42.71 27.21 18.99
N ALA A 658 -42.04 26.18 19.50
CA ALA A 658 -41.35 26.24 20.79
C ALA A 658 -40.03 27.03 20.72
N GLU A 659 -39.28 26.93 19.61
CA GLU A 659 -37.94 27.49 19.47
C GLU A 659 -37.93 28.93 18.93
N HIS A 660 -37.61 29.89 19.80
CA HIS A 660 -37.59 31.32 19.47
C HIS A 660 -36.19 31.91 19.31
N SER A 661 -35.14 31.23 19.80
CA SER A 661 -33.79 31.80 19.88
C SER A 661 -32.91 31.54 18.63
N ALA A 662 -33.34 30.67 17.72
CA ALA A 662 -32.53 30.16 16.61
C ALA A 662 -32.41 31.11 15.39
N GLY A 663 -32.99 32.32 15.44
CA GLY A 663 -32.90 33.31 14.35
C GLY A 663 -33.26 32.74 12.97
N ARG A 664 -32.39 32.95 11.97
CA ARG A 664 -32.58 32.43 10.59
C ARG A 664 -32.55 30.91 10.48
N TRP A 665 -31.94 30.19 11.43
CA TRP A 665 -31.88 28.72 11.40
C TRP A 665 -33.20 28.07 11.80
N ARG A 666 -34.10 28.83 12.42
CA ARG A 666 -35.45 28.38 12.79
C ARG A 666 -36.23 27.83 11.58
N GLN A 667 -35.98 28.37 10.38
CA GLN A 667 -36.62 27.91 9.15
C GLN A 667 -36.30 26.45 8.79
N ALA A 668 -35.20 25.89 9.32
CA ALA A 668 -34.86 24.49 9.10
C ALA A 668 -35.93 23.54 9.68
N TYR A 669 -36.63 23.94 10.74
CA TYR A 669 -37.72 23.14 11.30
C TYR A 669 -38.95 23.08 10.40
N LEU A 670 -39.06 23.98 9.42
CA LEU A 670 -40.14 23.97 8.43
C LEU A 670 -39.91 22.95 7.30
N PHE A 671 -38.73 22.34 7.20
CA PHE A 671 -38.51 21.21 6.28
C PHE A 671 -39.31 19.97 6.69
N ALA A 672 -39.43 19.70 7.99
CA ALA A 672 -40.20 18.55 8.50
C ALA A 672 -41.69 18.62 8.11
N PRO A 673 -42.42 19.73 8.33
CA PRO A 673 -43.78 19.85 7.81
C PRO A 673 -43.86 19.92 6.28
N LEU A 674 -42.88 20.51 5.59
CA LEU A 674 -42.86 20.49 4.11
C LEU A 674 -42.76 19.06 3.55
N LEU A 675 -41.85 18.25 4.10
CA LEU A 675 -41.68 16.84 3.74
C LEU A 675 -42.87 15.99 4.20
N SER A 676 -43.46 16.30 5.35
CA SER A 676 -44.71 15.67 5.82
C SER A 676 -45.85 15.94 4.84
N VAL A 677 -46.04 17.17 4.37
CA VAL A 677 -47.07 17.51 3.36
C VAL A 677 -46.79 16.82 2.03
N LEU A 678 -45.53 16.77 1.58
CA LEU A 678 -45.15 16.00 0.39
C LEU A 678 -45.49 14.51 0.55
N ALA A 679 -45.16 13.91 1.71
CA ALA A 679 -45.51 12.53 2.02
C ALA A 679 -47.02 12.31 2.08
N LEU A 680 -47.79 13.22 2.68
CA LEU A 680 -49.25 13.17 2.73
C LEU A 680 -49.91 13.29 1.35
N ILE A 681 -49.29 14.00 0.39
CA ILE A 681 -49.76 14.04 -1.01
C ILE A 681 -49.45 12.74 -1.76
N GLN A 682 -48.33 12.09 -1.41
CA GLN A 682 -47.78 10.96 -2.15
C GLN A 682 -48.24 9.59 -1.64
N ILE A 683 -48.38 9.41 -0.32
CA ILE A 683 -48.74 8.13 0.31
C ILE A 683 -50.12 7.63 -0.15
N PRO A 684 -51.16 8.48 -0.27
CA PRO A 684 -52.46 8.01 -0.76
C PRO A 684 -52.42 7.53 -2.21
N ALA A 685 -51.56 8.12 -3.05
CA ALA A 685 -51.36 7.75 -4.46
C ALA A 685 -50.40 6.56 -4.65
N LEU A 686 -49.88 5.96 -3.57
CA LEU A 686 -49.08 4.74 -3.63
C LEU A 686 -49.99 3.52 -3.64
N ASP A 687 -49.68 2.60 -4.55
CA ASP A 687 -50.27 1.27 -4.58
C ASP A 687 -49.55 0.40 -3.53
N LEU A 688 -50.23 0.14 -2.40
CA LEU A 688 -49.70 -0.59 -1.24
C LEU A 688 -50.55 -1.85 -1.00
N SER A 689 -49.90 -2.95 -0.62
CA SER A 689 -50.52 -4.29 -0.49
C SER A 689 -51.55 -4.38 0.65
N THR A 690 -51.39 -3.61 1.72
CA THR A 690 -52.31 -3.55 2.86
C THR A 690 -52.99 -2.17 2.96
N GLN A 691 -54.32 -2.15 2.86
CA GLN A 691 -55.13 -0.93 2.90
C GLN A 691 -55.72 -0.70 4.30
N SER A 692 -54.90 -0.44 5.31
CA SER A 692 -55.40 0.16 6.56
C SER A 692 -55.27 1.69 6.47
N GLY A 693 -56.24 2.45 7.00
CA GLY A 693 -56.17 3.91 7.02
C GLY A 693 -57.47 4.62 6.61
N TRP A 694 -57.45 5.96 6.70
CA TRP A 694 -58.66 6.79 6.63
C TRP A 694 -58.94 7.36 5.22
N VAL A 695 -58.07 7.12 4.22
CA VAL A 695 -58.20 7.62 2.83
C VAL A 695 -58.15 6.48 1.82
N ARG A 696 -59.20 6.37 0.99
CA ARG A 696 -59.36 5.33 -0.04
C ARG A 696 -58.62 5.70 -1.33
N ASN A 697 -58.03 4.69 -1.99
CA ASN A 697 -57.23 4.88 -3.22
C ASN A 697 -58.05 5.51 -4.36
N SER A 698 -59.34 5.17 -4.46
CA SER A 698 -60.27 5.65 -5.50
C SER A 698 -60.50 7.17 -5.55
N TRP A 699 -60.08 7.91 -4.53
CA TRP A 699 -60.26 9.37 -4.46
C TRP A 699 -58.95 10.14 -4.73
N TRP A 700 -57.81 9.45 -4.86
CA TRP A 700 -56.49 10.08 -4.87
C TRP A 700 -55.47 9.31 -5.74
N ASP A 701 -55.53 9.51 -7.06
CA ASP A 701 -54.65 8.84 -8.03
C ASP A 701 -53.35 9.62 -8.35
N THR A 702 -52.42 8.98 -9.08
CA THR A 702 -51.12 9.55 -9.47
C THR A 702 -51.20 10.90 -10.21
N PRO A 703 -52.10 11.12 -11.19
CA PRO A 703 -52.22 12.43 -11.85
C PRO A 703 -52.67 13.55 -10.89
N VAL A 704 -53.54 13.22 -9.93
CA VAL A 704 -54.00 14.17 -8.88
C VAL A 704 -52.82 14.57 -8.00
N ALA A 705 -51.99 13.60 -7.61
CA ALA A 705 -50.77 13.87 -6.85
C ALA A 705 -49.78 14.75 -7.64
N PHE A 706 -49.57 14.52 -8.94
CA PHE A 706 -48.72 15.37 -9.78
C PHE A 706 -49.25 16.79 -9.92
N GLY A 707 -50.57 16.94 -10.12
CA GLY A 707 -51.22 18.25 -10.12
C GLY A 707 -51.03 19.00 -8.81
N LEU A 708 -51.23 18.34 -7.67
CA LEU A 708 -51.03 18.93 -6.35
C LEU A 708 -49.56 19.30 -6.08
N LEU A 709 -48.58 18.53 -6.58
CA LEU A 709 -47.17 18.89 -6.49
C LEU A 709 -46.83 20.16 -7.30
N LEU A 710 -47.39 20.31 -8.51
CA LEU A 710 -47.22 21.53 -9.31
C LEU A 710 -47.90 22.73 -8.66
N VAL A 711 -49.10 22.56 -8.10
CA VAL A 711 -49.80 23.62 -7.33
C VAL A 711 -48.98 24.02 -6.11
N LEU A 712 -48.44 23.07 -5.35
CA LEU A 712 -47.57 23.34 -4.20
C LEU A 712 -46.31 24.11 -4.61
N SER A 713 -45.67 23.70 -5.71
CA SER A 713 -44.49 24.37 -6.27
C SER A 713 -44.79 25.79 -6.76
N GLY A 714 -45.91 25.99 -7.46
CA GLY A 714 -46.38 27.30 -7.91
C GLY A 714 -46.76 28.22 -6.74
N ALA A 715 -47.42 27.69 -5.70
CA ALA A 715 -47.73 28.42 -4.48
C ALA A 715 -46.46 28.86 -3.75
N ALA A 716 -45.43 28.01 -3.72
CA ALA A 716 -44.12 28.36 -3.18
C ALA A 716 -43.40 29.44 -4.02
N ALA A 717 -43.55 29.44 -5.35
CA ALA A 717 -43.01 30.50 -6.22
C ALA A 717 -43.71 31.85 -5.97
N ALA A 718 -45.03 31.84 -5.79
CA ALA A 718 -45.78 33.03 -5.38
C ALA A 718 -45.34 33.51 -3.98
N ALA A 719 -45.11 32.58 -3.04
CA ALA A 719 -44.59 32.89 -1.72
C ALA A 719 -43.16 33.48 -1.78
N GLU A 720 -42.29 33.02 -2.68
CA GLU A 720 -40.94 33.58 -2.88
C GLU A 720 -41.02 35.04 -3.34
N TRP A 721 -41.97 35.36 -4.23
CA TRP A 721 -42.19 36.73 -4.67
C TRP A 721 -42.76 37.64 -3.55
N ILE A 722 -43.73 37.15 -2.79
CA ILE A 722 -44.39 37.88 -1.69
C ILE A 722 -43.41 38.10 -0.53
N PHE A 723 -42.69 37.06 -0.12
CA PHE A 723 -41.77 37.07 1.01
C PHE A 723 -40.31 37.40 0.62
N ARG A 724 -40.06 37.95 -0.57
CA ARG A 724 -38.71 38.31 -1.06
C ARG A 724 -37.89 39.21 -0.11
N ARG A 725 -38.57 39.95 0.79
CA ARG A 725 -37.94 40.82 1.80
C ARG A 725 -37.75 40.15 3.18
N ARG A 726 -38.29 38.94 3.40
CA ARG A 726 -38.18 38.19 4.66
C ARG A 726 -37.13 37.07 4.56
N PRO A 727 -35.92 37.27 5.09
CA PRO A 727 -34.87 36.25 5.04
C PRO A 727 -35.15 35.02 5.92
N ASP A 728 -36.11 35.11 6.85
CA ASP A 728 -36.37 34.09 7.88
C ASP A 728 -37.19 32.89 7.37
N VAL A 729 -37.69 32.94 6.14
CA VAL A 729 -38.42 31.83 5.50
C VAL A 729 -37.90 31.48 4.10
N GLY A 730 -36.95 32.27 3.58
CA GLY A 730 -36.55 32.18 2.17
C GLY A 730 -35.96 30.82 1.76
N VAL A 731 -35.25 30.11 2.64
CA VAL A 731 -34.70 28.78 2.30
C VAL A 731 -35.81 27.74 2.27
N ALA A 732 -36.74 27.78 3.23
CA ALA A 732 -37.89 26.86 3.27
C ALA A 732 -38.84 27.08 2.07
N VAL A 733 -39.07 28.34 1.68
CA VAL A 733 -39.87 28.69 0.50
C VAL A 733 -39.18 28.26 -0.79
N GLY A 734 -37.87 28.50 -0.92
CA GLY A 734 -37.09 28.00 -2.06
C GLY A 734 -37.12 26.48 -2.16
N ALA A 735 -37.01 25.77 -1.03
CA ALA A 735 -37.19 24.32 -0.99
C ALA A 735 -38.59 23.88 -1.41
N GLY A 736 -39.63 24.63 -1.02
CA GLY A 736 -41.00 24.42 -1.48
C GLY A 736 -41.19 24.59 -2.99
N MET A 737 -40.34 25.38 -3.67
CA MET A 737 -40.39 25.49 -5.13
C MET A 737 -39.82 24.26 -5.82
N PHE A 738 -38.65 23.75 -5.36
CA PHE A 738 -37.91 22.70 -6.06
C PHE A 738 -38.20 21.28 -5.57
N LEU A 739 -38.48 21.06 -4.28
CA LEU A 739 -38.72 19.71 -3.74
C LEU A 739 -39.95 19.02 -4.35
N PRO A 740 -41.11 19.69 -4.57
CA PRO A 740 -42.24 19.05 -5.23
C PRO A 740 -41.91 18.64 -6.68
N LEU A 741 -41.16 19.48 -7.40
CA LEU A 741 -40.69 19.17 -8.76
C LEU A 741 -39.72 17.99 -8.77
N LEU A 742 -38.82 17.92 -7.79
CA LEU A 742 -37.89 16.79 -7.64
C LEU A 742 -38.66 15.47 -7.40
N VAL A 743 -39.64 15.50 -6.49
CA VAL A 743 -40.50 14.33 -6.21
C VAL A 743 -41.30 13.91 -7.45
N LEU A 744 -41.79 14.87 -8.24
CA LEU A 744 -42.49 14.61 -9.49
C LEU A 744 -41.57 13.90 -10.51
N ASN A 745 -40.34 14.38 -10.73
CA ASN A 745 -39.40 13.73 -11.66
C ASN A 745 -38.94 12.35 -11.19
N ALA A 746 -38.84 12.14 -9.87
CA ALA A 746 -38.44 10.86 -9.30
C ALA A 746 -39.45 9.72 -9.60
N ARG A 747 -40.69 10.05 -9.95
CA ARG A 747 -41.77 9.10 -10.27
C ARG A 747 -41.79 8.66 -11.73
N ILE A 748 -40.78 9.02 -12.54
CA ILE A 748 -40.68 8.76 -13.99
C ILE A 748 -42.01 9.07 -14.69
N PRO A 749 -42.44 10.34 -14.67
CA PRO A 749 -43.71 10.69 -15.27
C PRO A 749 -43.55 10.74 -16.80
N GLY A 750 -44.64 10.64 -17.56
CA GLY A 750 -44.59 10.77 -19.02
C GLY A 750 -43.93 12.08 -19.46
N ASP A 751 -43.38 12.10 -20.68
CA ASP A 751 -42.52 13.17 -21.23
C ASP A 751 -43.06 14.61 -21.01
N GLY A 752 -44.39 14.80 -21.03
CA GLY A 752 -45.03 16.10 -20.80
C GLY A 752 -44.84 16.67 -19.39
N TRP A 753 -44.83 15.83 -18.34
CA TRP A 753 -44.63 16.26 -16.96
C TRP A 753 -43.17 16.60 -16.67
N VAL A 754 -42.23 15.84 -17.27
CA VAL A 754 -40.79 16.10 -17.17
C VAL A 754 -40.45 17.43 -17.85
N LEU A 755 -41.01 17.67 -19.04
CA LEU A 755 -40.89 18.95 -19.73
C LEU A 755 -41.41 20.11 -18.87
N ALA A 756 -42.62 19.98 -18.32
CA ALA A 756 -43.22 21.00 -17.46
C ALA A 756 -42.34 21.29 -16.23
N SER A 757 -41.78 20.26 -15.61
CA SER A 757 -40.88 20.41 -14.47
C SER A 757 -39.54 21.06 -14.84
N ALA A 758 -38.92 20.66 -15.95
CA ALA A 758 -37.64 21.23 -16.40
C ALA A 758 -37.80 22.70 -16.80
N ALA A 759 -38.90 23.03 -17.47
CA ALA A 759 -39.26 24.41 -17.83
C ALA A 759 -39.50 25.27 -16.58
N LEU A 760 -40.29 24.80 -15.62
CA LEU A 760 -40.51 25.51 -14.35
C LEU A 760 -39.21 25.69 -13.57
N THR A 761 -38.34 24.69 -13.54
CA THR A 761 -37.02 24.76 -12.89
C THR A 761 -36.13 25.83 -13.53
N ALA A 762 -36.11 25.93 -14.87
CA ALA A 762 -35.38 26.96 -15.59
C ALA A 762 -35.90 28.38 -15.29
N VAL A 763 -37.23 28.54 -15.22
CA VAL A 763 -37.90 29.79 -14.83
C VAL A 763 -37.60 30.15 -13.37
N TYR A 764 -37.63 29.19 -12.45
CA TYR A 764 -37.35 29.42 -11.04
C TYR A 764 -35.90 29.86 -10.80
N PHE A 765 -34.93 29.22 -11.46
CA PHE A 765 -33.54 29.67 -11.36
C PHE A 765 -33.35 31.07 -11.98
N ALA A 766 -34.02 31.38 -13.10
CA ALA A 766 -33.99 32.73 -13.67
C ALA A 766 -34.66 33.76 -12.75
N LEU A 767 -35.75 33.40 -12.06
CA LEU A 767 -36.42 34.23 -11.06
C LEU A 767 -35.48 34.51 -9.87
N MET A 768 -34.71 33.52 -9.42
CA MET A 768 -33.76 33.68 -8.32
C MET A 768 -32.58 34.60 -8.65
N VAL A 769 -32.17 34.73 -9.92
CA VAL A 769 -31.21 35.77 -10.35
C VAL A 769 -31.76 37.16 -10.03
N HIS A 770 -33.09 37.34 -10.13
CA HIS A 770 -33.78 38.62 -9.87
C HIS A 770 -34.15 38.82 -8.39
N THR A 771 -34.65 37.79 -7.70
CA THR A 771 -35.11 37.92 -6.31
C THR A 771 -33.97 37.85 -5.29
N ARG A 772 -32.89 37.11 -5.58
CA ARG A 772 -31.79 36.85 -4.62
C ARG A 772 -30.45 37.48 -4.99
N SER A 773 -30.35 38.14 -6.15
CA SER A 773 -29.15 38.80 -6.68
C SER A 773 -27.88 37.93 -6.72
N VAL A 774 -28.06 36.67 -7.12
CA VAL A 774 -26.97 35.68 -7.27
C VAL A 774 -26.84 35.28 -8.73
N ALA A 775 -25.71 35.62 -9.35
CA ALA A 775 -25.46 35.34 -10.77
C ALA A 775 -25.30 33.83 -11.06
N TRP A 776 -24.84 33.04 -10.09
CA TRP A 776 -24.61 31.59 -10.25
C TRP A 776 -25.89 30.79 -10.55
N PHE A 777 -27.07 31.29 -10.22
CA PHE A 777 -28.33 30.65 -10.62
C PHE A 777 -28.54 30.65 -12.14
N ALA A 778 -27.80 31.46 -12.90
CA ALA A 778 -27.77 31.41 -14.36
C ALA A 778 -27.29 30.04 -14.90
N LEU A 779 -26.30 29.42 -14.25
CA LEU A 779 -25.86 28.07 -14.61
C LEU A 779 -26.98 27.03 -14.39
N GLY A 780 -27.68 27.12 -13.25
CA GLY A 780 -28.81 26.24 -12.95
C GLY A 780 -29.96 26.41 -13.94
N SER A 781 -30.30 27.65 -14.29
CA SER A 781 -31.28 27.99 -15.32
C SER A 781 -30.88 27.40 -16.67
N GLY A 782 -29.61 27.54 -17.07
CA GLY A 782 -29.16 27.02 -18.35
C GLY A 782 -29.12 25.49 -18.41
N LEU A 783 -28.71 24.80 -17.35
CA LEU A 783 -28.75 23.32 -17.33
C LEU A 783 -30.19 22.80 -17.42
N ALA A 784 -31.12 23.41 -16.68
CA ALA A 784 -32.53 23.06 -16.72
C ALA A 784 -33.17 23.37 -18.09
N ALA A 785 -32.78 24.49 -18.72
CA ALA A 785 -33.22 24.83 -20.08
C ALA A 785 -32.69 23.85 -21.13
N CYS A 786 -31.44 23.42 -21.03
CA CYS A 786 -30.87 22.40 -21.91
C CYS A 786 -31.62 21.06 -21.76
N ALA A 787 -31.93 20.66 -20.53
CA ALA A 787 -32.76 19.47 -20.27
C ALA A 787 -34.16 19.62 -20.87
N ALA A 788 -34.82 20.76 -20.68
CA ALA A 788 -36.14 21.02 -21.25
C ALA A 788 -36.13 20.97 -22.80
N LEU A 789 -35.07 21.48 -23.44
CA LEU A 789 -34.89 21.43 -24.89
C LEU A 789 -34.61 20.01 -25.41
N LEU A 790 -33.88 19.20 -24.65
CA LEU A 790 -33.68 17.78 -24.99
C LEU A 790 -35.01 17.01 -24.93
N TYR A 791 -35.81 17.21 -23.86
CA TYR A 791 -37.12 16.57 -23.72
C TYR A 791 -38.15 17.12 -24.73
N SER A 792 -38.06 18.40 -25.12
CA SER A 792 -38.95 18.95 -26.15
C SER A 792 -38.70 18.34 -27.53
N VAL A 793 -37.44 18.10 -27.90
CA VAL A 793 -37.07 17.42 -29.15
C VAL A 793 -37.59 15.97 -29.13
N GLN A 794 -37.49 15.27 -28.00
CA GLN A 794 -38.05 13.91 -27.84
C GLN A 794 -39.58 13.90 -27.97
N LEU A 795 -40.27 14.86 -27.33
CA LEU A 795 -41.72 14.97 -27.38
C LEU A 795 -42.23 15.33 -28.78
N TRP A 796 -41.53 16.21 -29.51
CA TRP A 796 -41.81 16.53 -30.91
C TRP A 796 -41.61 15.32 -31.84
N ARG A 797 -40.61 14.49 -31.55
CA ARG A 797 -40.33 13.27 -32.32
C ARG A 797 -41.39 12.20 -32.16
N ASN A 798 -41.96 12.07 -30.96
CA ASN A 798 -43.12 11.18 -30.74
C ASN A 798 -44.36 11.61 -31.56
N VAL A 799 -44.36 12.83 -32.13
CA VAL A 799 -45.42 13.39 -32.96
C VAL A 799 -45.10 13.36 -34.47
N GLN A 800 -43.83 13.22 -34.92
CA GLN A 800 -43.45 13.21 -36.36
C GLN A 800 -42.49 12.08 -36.80
N VAL A 801 -42.69 11.53 -38.01
CA VAL A 801 -41.98 10.38 -38.62
C VAL A 801 -40.66 10.77 -39.32
N LEU A 802 -39.71 11.42 -38.62
CA LEU A 802 -38.38 11.76 -39.17
C LEU A 802 -37.29 10.89 -38.53
N SER A 803 -37.07 9.67 -39.04
CA SER A 803 -36.18 8.67 -38.44
C SER A 803 -34.70 8.76 -38.85
N ARG A 804 -34.36 9.46 -39.94
CA ARG A 804 -32.99 9.48 -40.53
C ARG A 804 -31.93 10.30 -39.76
N LEU A 805 -32.30 11.10 -38.76
CA LEU A 805 -31.39 12.05 -38.08
C LEU A 805 -31.11 11.71 -36.60
N GLN A 806 -31.41 10.49 -36.15
CA GLN A 806 -31.31 10.10 -34.72
C GLN A 806 -29.93 10.34 -34.08
N THR A 807 -28.85 10.25 -34.84
CA THR A 807 -27.49 10.51 -34.33
C THR A 807 -27.21 12.00 -34.09
N LEU A 808 -28.04 12.90 -34.63
CA LEU A 808 -27.88 14.35 -34.53
C LEU A 808 -28.88 15.02 -33.58
N ASP A 809 -29.84 14.30 -32.98
CA ASP A 809 -30.85 14.90 -32.07
C ASP A 809 -30.22 15.69 -30.92
N VAL A 810 -29.19 15.11 -30.28
CA VAL A 810 -28.44 15.76 -29.21
C VAL A 810 -27.63 16.95 -29.74
N VAL A 811 -27.11 16.84 -30.97
CA VAL A 811 -26.38 17.94 -31.64
C VAL A 811 -27.33 19.12 -31.89
N TRP A 812 -28.54 18.86 -32.39
CA TRP A 812 -29.55 19.90 -32.63
C TRP A 812 -30.07 20.55 -31.35
N ALA A 813 -30.32 19.76 -30.31
CA ALA A 813 -30.73 20.28 -29.00
C ALA A 813 -29.63 21.17 -28.38
N LEU A 814 -28.36 20.76 -28.49
CA LEU A 814 -27.23 21.57 -28.02
C LEU A 814 -27.05 22.85 -28.85
N LEU A 815 -27.28 22.82 -30.16
CA LEU A 815 -27.27 24.02 -31.01
C LEU A 815 -28.44 24.97 -30.66
N ALA A 816 -29.63 24.44 -30.41
CA ALA A 816 -30.78 25.22 -29.93
C ALA A 816 -30.48 25.84 -28.55
N ALA A 817 -29.85 25.10 -27.64
CA ALA A 817 -29.39 25.62 -26.35
C ALA A 817 -28.33 26.72 -26.53
N THR A 818 -27.37 26.57 -27.46
CA THR A 818 -26.42 27.62 -27.82
C THR A 818 -27.13 28.91 -28.26
N PHE A 819 -28.20 28.80 -29.07
CA PHE A 819 -29.01 29.95 -29.47
C PHE A 819 -29.75 30.61 -28.30
N VAL A 820 -30.42 29.82 -27.45
CA VAL A 820 -31.13 30.32 -26.27
C VAL A 820 -30.17 31.03 -25.32
N PHE A 821 -29.00 30.45 -25.04
CA PHE A 821 -28.00 31.10 -24.16
C PHE A 821 -27.36 32.32 -24.79
N TYR A 822 -27.21 32.37 -26.12
CA TYR A 822 -26.80 33.58 -26.81
C TYR A 822 -27.82 34.71 -26.64
N VAL A 823 -29.11 34.42 -26.80
CA VAL A 823 -30.19 35.39 -26.58
C VAL A 823 -30.23 35.84 -25.11
N MET A 824 -30.11 34.92 -24.16
CA MET A 824 -30.04 35.26 -22.73
C MET A 824 -28.80 36.11 -22.39
N ALA A 825 -27.64 35.79 -22.97
CA ALA A 825 -26.43 36.59 -22.80
C ALA A 825 -26.60 38.00 -23.37
N ALA A 826 -27.24 38.14 -24.54
CA ALA A 826 -27.53 39.42 -25.17
C ALA A 826 -28.50 40.27 -24.33
N THR A 827 -29.62 39.69 -23.88
CA THR A 827 -30.64 40.39 -23.08
C THR A 827 -30.13 40.80 -21.69
N HIS A 828 -29.18 40.05 -21.13
CA HIS A 828 -28.55 40.37 -19.85
C HIS A 828 -27.31 41.28 -19.98
N GLY A 829 -27.07 41.85 -21.17
CA GLY A 829 -26.10 42.94 -21.36
C GLY A 829 -24.66 42.52 -21.66
N ARG A 830 -24.40 41.31 -22.20
CA ARG A 830 -23.03 40.83 -22.50
C ARG A 830 -22.23 41.75 -23.42
N PHE A 831 -22.92 42.44 -24.33
CA PHE A 831 -22.34 43.32 -25.35
C PHE A 831 -22.48 44.82 -25.02
N ALA A 832 -22.91 45.17 -23.81
CA ALA A 832 -23.00 46.57 -23.37
C ALA A 832 -21.62 47.22 -23.17
N GLU A 833 -21.57 48.56 -23.23
CA GLU A 833 -20.36 49.39 -23.04
C GLU A 833 -19.91 49.48 -21.57
N ALA A 834 -19.61 48.32 -21.00
CA ALA A 834 -18.76 48.07 -19.84
C ALA A 834 -18.73 46.54 -19.75
N ARG A 835 -17.61 45.90 -20.06
CA ARG A 835 -17.57 44.42 -20.08
C ARG A 835 -17.84 43.92 -18.65
N PRO A 836 -18.99 43.27 -18.38
CA PRO A 836 -19.31 42.84 -17.02
C PRO A 836 -18.23 41.89 -16.51
N SER A 837 -17.91 41.88 -15.22
CA SER A 837 -16.91 40.93 -14.70
C SER A 837 -17.49 39.53 -14.58
N TYR A 838 -16.62 38.52 -14.51
CA TYR A 838 -17.04 37.21 -14.02
C TYR A 838 -17.54 37.34 -12.58
N PRO A 839 -18.54 36.54 -12.15
CA PRO A 839 -18.98 36.54 -10.76
C PRO A 839 -17.78 36.29 -9.85
N ALA A 840 -17.58 37.18 -8.87
CA ALA A 840 -16.62 36.95 -7.80
C ALA A 840 -17.07 35.73 -6.97
N GLU A 841 -16.15 35.15 -6.19
CA GLU A 841 -16.46 34.04 -5.27
C GLU A 841 -17.56 34.39 -4.24
N ALA A 842 -17.88 35.67 -4.08
CA ALA A 842 -18.96 36.16 -3.22
C ALA A 842 -20.36 35.77 -3.74
N TYR A 843 -21.20 35.26 -2.83
CA TYR A 843 -22.55 34.77 -3.10
C TYR A 843 -23.51 35.82 -3.66
N ARG A 844 -23.28 37.13 -3.44
CA ARG A 844 -24.11 38.22 -3.97
C ARG A 844 -23.25 39.21 -4.74
N ALA A 845 -23.67 39.53 -5.96
CA ALA A 845 -23.01 40.51 -6.81
C ALA A 845 -23.86 41.78 -6.94
N ALA A 846 -23.22 42.94 -6.89
CA ALA A 846 -23.89 44.22 -7.13
C ALA A 846 -24.49 44.31 -8.54
N ASP A 847 -23.82 43.70 -9.53
CA ASP A 847 -24.32 43.50 -10.89
C ASP A 847 -24.45 42.00 -11.22
N ALA A 848 -25.41 41.35 -10.54
CA ALA A 848 -25.73 39.94 -10.77
C ALA A 848 -26.24 39.65 -12.19
N ARG A 849 -26.79 40.66 -12.88
CA ARG A 849 -27.32 40.54 -14.24
C ARG A 849 -26.20 40.51 -15.27
N GLY A 850 -25.28 41.48 -15.20
CA GLY A 850 -24.11 41.53 -16.09
C GLY A 850 -23.21 40.31 -15.93
N SER A 851 -22.97 39.84 -14.70
CA SER A 851 -22.17 38.64 -14.45
C SER A 851 -22.85 37.34 -14.92
N ALA A 852 -24.18 37.23 -14.82
CA ALA A 852 -24.95 36.12 -15.40
C ALA A 852 -24.83 36.07 -16.93
N SER A 853 -24.74 37.21 -17.62
CA SER A 853 -24.60 37.28 -19.08
C SER A 853 -23.34 36.57 -19.62
N ARG A 854 -22.23 36.61 -18.86
CA ARG A 854 -20.99 35.87 -19.22
C ARG A 854 -21.14 34.37 -19.03
N LEU A 855 -21.84 33.95 -17.98
CA LEU A 855 -22.10 32.53 -17.73
C LEU A 855 -22.96 31.94 -18.86
N TYR A 856 -24.02 32.63 -19.29
CA TYR A 856 -24.81 32.19 -20.45
C TYR A 856 -23.96 32.08 -21.72
N LEU A 857 -23.08 33.04 -22.02
CA LEU A 857 -22.19 32.94 -23.19
C LEU A 857 -21.24 31.74 -23.10
N LEU A 858 -20.62 31.50 -21.94
CA LEU A 858 -19.72 30.36 -21.73
C LEU A 858 -20.47 29.03 -21.87
N MET A 859 -21.69 28.93 -21.34
CA MET A 859 -22.55 27.76 -21.53
C MET A 859 -22.90 27.55 -23.01
N GLY A 860 -23.18 28.62 -23.75
CA GLY A 860 -23.42 28.56 -25.19
C GLY A 860 -22.22 28.01 -25.97
N LEU A 861 -21.00 28.47 -25.63
CA LEU A 861 -19.74 27.96 -26.21
C LEU A 861 -19.47 26.51 -25.82
N ALA A 862 -19.76 26.11 -24.59
CA ALA A 862 -19.63 24.73 -24.14
C ALA A 862 -20.61 23.79 -24.84
N CYS A 863 -21.87 24.20 -25.03
CA CYS A 863 -22.85 23.45 -25.81
C CYS A 863 -22.42 23.30 -27.27
N ALA A 864 -21.86 24.36 -27.87
CA ALA A 864 -21.31 24.31 -29.22
C ALA A 864 -20.09 23.38 -29.34
N PHE A 865 -19.19 23.37 -28.36
CA PHE A 865 -18.05 22.43 -28.32
C PHE A 865 -18.53 20.98 -28.19
N GLY A 866 -19.48 20.72 -27.29
CA GLY A 866 -20.08 19.40 -27.10
C GLY A 866 -20.78 18.90 -28.35
N ALA A 867 -21.56 19.77 -29.02
CA ALA A 867 -22.18 19.49 -30.31
C ALA A 867 -21.12 19.12 -31.37
N GLY A 868 -20.01 19.87 -31.44
CA GLY A 868 -18.92 19.62 -32.38
C GLY A 868 -18.13 18.34 -32.12
N ALA A 869 -17.83 18.04 -30.85
CA ALA A 869 -17.09 16.84 -30.46
C ALA A 869 -17.93 15.56 -30.68
N LEU A 870 -19.23 15.60 -30.34
CA LEU A 870 -20.16 14.50 -30.60
C LEU A 870 -20.36 14.28 -32.10
N ALA A 871 -20.46 15.37 -32.88
CA ALA A 871 -20.51 15.27 -34.33
C ALA A 871 -19.23 14.65 -34.92
N HIS A 872 -18.04 15.03 -34.42
CA HIS A 872 -16.73 14.58 -34.91
C HIS A 872 -16.40 13.12 -34.57
N LEU A 873 -16.65 12.69 -33.33
CA LEU A 873 -16.25 11.37 -32.82
C LEU A 873 -17.37 10.33 -32.93
N GLY A 874 -18.63 10.76 -32.91
CA GLY A 874 -19.81 9.88 -32.85
C GLY A 874 -20.35 9.45 -34.20
N ASN A 875 -19.85 10.01 -35.31
CA ASN A 875 -20.35 9.75 -36.65
C ASN A 875 -19.23 9.29 -37.58
N ARG A 876 -19.61 8.63 -38.67
CA ARG A 876 -18.68 8.18 -39.73
C ARG A 876 -18.91 8.87 -41.07
N GLU A 877 -19.97 9.67 -41.16
CA GLU A 877 -20.26 10.45 -42.37
C GLU A 877 -19.35 11.68 -42.47
N PRO A 878 -18.93 12.06 -43.68
CA PRO A 878 -17.99 13.16 -43.88
C PRO A 878 -18.53 14.51 -43.39
N GLY A 879 -19.83 14.76 -43.56
CA GLY A 879 -20.49 16.01 -43.15
C GLY A 879 -20.38 16.27 -41.64
N PRO A 880 -20.90 15.38 -40.78
CA PRO A 880 -20.78 15.49 -39.32
C PRO A 880 -19.33 15.46 -38.81
N VAL A 881 -18.46 14.62 -39.40
CA VAL A 881 -17.06 14.49 -38.95
C VAL A 881 -16.27 15.78 -39.19
N LEU A 882 -16.37 16.34 -40.40
CA LEU A 882 -15.67 17.58 -40.77
C LEU A 882 -16.35 18.81 -40.15
N GLY A 883 -17.68 18.85 -40.15
CA GLY A 883 -18.45 19.92 -39.50
C GLY A 883 -18.21 19.97 -37.99
N GLY A 884 -18.10 18.81 -37.35
CA GLY A 884 -17.75 18.69 -35.93
C GLY A 884 -16.34 19.18 -35.62
N ALA A 885 -15.34 18.80 -36.42
CA ALA A 885 -13.96 19.28 -36.29
C ALA A 885 -13.88 20.81 -36.49
N ALA A 886 -14.59 21.34 -37.50
CA ALA A 886 -14.66 22.77 -37.76
C ALA A 886 -15.33 23.53 -36.61
N LEU A 887 -16.41 22.98 -36.02
CA LEU A 887 -17.11 23.57 -34.89
C LEU A 887 -16.23 23.58 -33.62
N VAL A 888 -15.52 22.48 -33.33
CA VAL A 888 -14.55 22.40 -32.22
C VAL A 888 -13.45 23.44 -32.38
N PHE A 889 -12.91 23.59 -33.60
CA PHE A 889 -11.90 24.60 -33.89
C PHE A 889 -12.44 26.03 -33.79
N ALA A 890 -13.65 26.29 -34.30
CA ALA A 890 -14.33 27.58 -34.22
C ALA A 890 -14.59 27.99 -32.76
N VAL A 891 -14.97 27.05 -31.89
CA VAL A 891 -15.12 27.32 -30.45
C VAL A 891 -13.78 27.64 -29.81
N ALA A 892 -12.70 26.91 -30.14
CA ALA A 892 -11.36 27.22 -29.63
C ALA A 892 -10.89 28.64 -30.04
N VAL A 893 -11.25 29.08 -31.24
CA VAL A 893 -11.04 30.46 -31.72
C VAL A 893 -11.93 31.46 -30.96
N ALA A 894 -13.21 31.17 -30.76
CA ALA A 894 -14.13 32.01 -30.01
C ALA A 894 -13.68 32.21 -28.55
N VAL A 895 -13.20 31.15 -27.89
CA VAL A 895 -12.61 31.22 -26.55
C VAL A 895 -11.38 32.14 -26.53
N ARG A 896 -10.52 32.08 -27.56
CA ARG A 896 -9.37 32.98 -27.69
C ARG A 896 -9.78 34.46 -27.83
N ILE A 897 -10.87 34.73 -28.57
CA ILE A 897 -11.35 36.09 -28.85
C ILE A 897 -12.09 36.69 -27.65
N PHE A 898 -13.04 35.94 -27.07
CA PHE A 898 -14.00 36.45 -26.09
C PHE A 898 -13.62 36.18 -24.63
N GLU A 899 -12.92 35.08 -24.33
CA GLU A 899 -12.75 34.59 -22.95
C GLU A 899 -11.30 34.43 -22.47
N CYS A 900 -10.31 34.40 -23.37
CA CYS A 900 -8.91 34.17 -23.00
C CYS A 900 -8.26 35.39 -22.30
N PRO A 901 -7.66 35.21 -21.10
CA PRO A 901 -6.94 36.28 -20.40
C PRO A 901 -5.67 36.69 -21.16
N GLN A 902 -5.29 37.96 -21.06
CA GLN A 902 -4.18 38.56 -21.84
C GLN A 902 -2.83 37.86 -21.64
N GLN A 903 -2.57 37.31 -20.45
CA GLN A 903 -1.33 36.61 -20.11
C GLN A 903 -1.14 35.27 -20.85
N LEU A 904 -2.24 34.60 -21.23
CA LEU A 904 -2.20 33.29 -21.90
C LEU A 904 -2.26 33.40 -23.43
N LYS A 905 -2.65 34.57 -23.97
CA LYS A 905 -2.72 34.81 -25.42
C LYS A 905 -1.46 34.44 -26.24
N PRO A 906 -0.21 34.62 -25.77
CA PRO A 906 0.96 34.21 -26.56
C PRO A 906 1.18 32.69 -26.62
N TYR A 907 0.61 31.92 -25.69
CA TYR A 907 0.73 30.45 -25.64
C TYR A 907 -0.44 29.74 -26.33
N THR A 908 -1.58 30.41 -26.57
CA THR A 908 -2.75 29.78 -27.22
C THR A 908 -2.51 29.41 -28.68
N LEU A 909 -1.65 30.16 -29.39
CA LEU A 909 -1.25 29.78 -30.76
C LEU A 909 -0.45 28.47 -30.79
N ASP A 910 0.36 28.20 -29.76
CA ASP A 910 1.09 26.93 -29.61
C ASP A 910 0.17 25.74 -29.27
N LEU A 911 -1.07 26.01 -28.83
CA LEU A 911 -2.08 25.00 -28.55
C LEU A 911 -3.00 24.76 -29.75
N LEU A 912 -3.37 25.81 -30.50
CA LEU A 912 -4.26 25.72 -31.66
C LEU A 912 -3.64 24.95 -32.83
N LEU A 913 -2.33 25.07 -33.05
CA LEU A 913 -1.61 24.36 -34.12
C LEU A 913 -1.57 22.83 -33.93
N PRO A 914 -1.12 22.29 -32.78
CA PRO A 914 -1.20 20.85 -32.55
C PRO A 914 -2.64 20.33 -32.44
N LEU A 915 -3.59 21.16 -31.96
CA LEU A 915 -5.02 20.81 -31.95
C LEU A 915 -5.56 20.66 -33.39
N ALA A 916 -5.24 21.58 -34.30
CA ALA A 916 -5.62 21.48 -35.70
C ALA A 916 -4.97 20.27 -36.39
N ALA A 917 -3.69 20.02 -36.13
CA ALA A 917 -2.98 18.86 -36.66
C ALA A 917 -3.56 17.54 -36.13
N TYR A 918 -3.96 17.49 -34.86
CA TYR A 918 -4.64 16.36 -34.25
C TYR A 918 -6.04 16.13 -34.86
N LEU A 919 -6.86 17.18 -34.97
CA LEU A 919 -8.20 17.09 -35.57
C LEU A 919 -8.15 16.70 -37.06
N GLY A 920 -7.11 17.14 -37.77
CA GLY A 920 -6.88 16.75 -39.16
C GLY A 920 -6.54 15.27 -39.31
N ILE A 921 -5.56 14.77 -38.53
CA ILE A 921 -5.18 13.36 -38.58
C ILE A 921 -6.27 12.45 -37.99
N SER A 922 -7.01 12.90 -36.96
CA SER A 922 -8.13 12.14 -36.40
C SER A 922 -9.27 12.01 -37.42
N SER A 923 -9.63 13.10 -38.12
CA SER A 923 -10.60 13.06 -39.23
C SER A 923 -10.20 12.04 -40.29
N TYR A 924 -8.92 12.04 -40.69
CA TYR A 924 -8.39 11.07 -41.65
C TYR A 924 -8.50 9.63 -41.14
N THR A 925 -8.10 9.36 -39.90
CA THR A 925 -8.18 8.00 -39.32
C THR A 925 -9.62 7.49 -39.13
N ILE A 926 -10.57 8.39 -38.82
CA ILE A 926 -11.99 8.04 -38.63
C ILE A 926 -12.65 7.71 -39.98
N LEU A 927 -12.32 8.46 -41.03
CA LEU A 927 -12.87 8.24 -42.38
C LEU A 927 -12.26 7.01 -43.05
N GLU A 928 -10.96 6.77 -42.86
CA GLU A 928 -10.22 5.64 -43.47
C GLU A 928 -10.23 4.35 -42.64
N HIS A 929 -10.85 4.35 -41.45
CA HIS A 929 -11.01 3.17 -40.59
C HIS A 929 -9.69 2.50 -40.15
N LEU A 930 -8.58 3.25 -40.04
CA LEU A 930 -7.26 2.73 -39.67
C LEU A 930 -7.00 2.87 -38.15
N PRO A 931 -6.76 1.76 -37.40
CA PRO A 931 -6.60 1.81 -35.95
C PRO A 931 -5.13 1.71 -35.50
N GLU A 932 -4.38 2.80 -35.34
CA GLU A 932 -2.94 2.68 -35.00
C GLU A 932 -2.41 3.75 -34.06
N ALA A 933 -2.44 3.44 -32.76
CA ALA A 933 -1.86 4.27 -31.70
C ALA A 933 -0.38 4.59 -31.96
N SER A 934 0.36 3.68 -32.60
CA SER A 934 1.76 3.90 -32.98
C SER A 934 1.94 4.97 -34.08
N ILE A 935 1.02 5.08 -35.05
CA ILE A 935 1.04 6.13 -36.09
C ILE A 935 0.68 7.49 -35.48
N LEU A 936 -0.35 7.54 -34.63
CA LEU A 936 -0.77 8.78 -33.97
C LEU A 936 0.34 9.35 -33.06
N ALA A 937 1.04 8.48 -32.33
CA ALA A 937 2.20 8.84 -31.51
C ALA A 937 3.41 9.31 -32.35
N CYS A 938 3.62 8.69 -33.53
CA CYS A 938 4.66 9.07 -34.46
C CYS A 938 4.39 10.45 -35.10
N TYR A 939 3.16 10.66 -35.58
CA TYR A 939 2.74 11.93 -36.19
C TYR A 939 2.76 13.09 -35.19
N SER A 940 2.28 12.86 -33.96
CA SER A 940 2.36 13.87 -32.90
C SER A 940 3.81 14.21 -32.51
N SER A 941 4.70 13.21 -32.42
CA SER A 941 6.13 13.44 -32.22
C SER A 941 6.71 14.36 -33.31
N LEU A 942 6.36 14.15 -34.58
CA LEU A 942 6.81 14.97 -35.70
C LEU A 942 6.29 16.41 -35.63
N VAL A 943 5.02 16.62 -35.27
CA VAL A 943 4.45 17.97 -35.07
C VAL A 943 5.18 18.72 -33.96
N PHE A 944 5.51 18.04 -32.85
CA PHE A 944 6.31 18.65 -31.78
C PHE A 944 7.74 18.95 -32.22
N VAL A 945 8.37 18.13 -33.07
CA VAL A 945 9.67 18.43 -33.68
C VAL A 945 9.60 19.70 -34.55
N LEU A 946 8.53 19.88 -35.34
CA LEU A 946 8.32 21.11 -36.12
C LEU A 946 8.16 22.34 -35.22
N LEU A 947 7.45 22.21 -34.09
CA LEU A 947 7.35 23.28 -33.08
C LEU A 947 8.70 23.58 -32.41
N VAL A 948 9.56 22.57 -32.19
CA VAL A 948 10.93 22.75 -31.71
C VAL A 948 11.74 23.58 -32.72
N VAL A 949 11.66 23.25 -34.01
CA VAL A 949 12.34 24.01 -35.08
C VAL A 949 11.84 25.45 -35.12
N TRP A 950 10.53 25.65 -35.12
CA TRP A 950 9.91 26.98 -35.13
C TRP A 950 10.30 27.85 -33.92
N ARG A 951 10.27 27.29 -32.70
CA ARG A 951 10.63 28.03 -31.49
C ARG A 951 12.14 28.22 -31.32
N ASN A 952 12.96 27.36 -31.92
CA ASN A 952 14.39 27.61 -32.09
C ASN A 952 14.68 28.77 -33.04
N LEU A 953 13.94 28.89 -34.16
CA LEU A 953 14.03 30.05 -35.07
C LEU A 953 13.66 31.36 -34.38
N GLN A 954 12.68 31.32 -33.47
CA GLN A 954 12.27 32.48 -32.66
C GLN A 954 13.18 32.76 -31.44
N LYS A 955 14.35 32.12 -31.33
CA LYS A 955 15.32 32.29 -30.23
C LYS A 955 14.73 32.10 -28.82
N LYS A 956 13.80 31.16 -28.65
CA LYS A 956 13.22 30.78 -27.33
C LYS A 956 13.69 29.39 -26.89
N PRO A 957 14.94 29.25 -26.39
CA PRO A 957 15.57 27.94 -26.17
C PRO A 957 14.90 27.11 -25.05
N VAL A 958 14.26 27.78 -24.09
CA VAL A 958 13.57 27.09 -22.97
C VAL A 958 12.33 26.33 -23.45
N LEU A 959 11.53 26.94 -24.32
CA LEU A 959 10.31 26.32 -24.87
C LEU A 959 10.66 25.22 -25.87
N ALA A 960 11.66 25.44 -26.72
CA ALA A 960 12.15 24.41 -27.64
C ALA A 960 12.68 23.18 -26.89
N ASN A 961 13.35 23.36 -25.76
CA ASN A 961 13.80 22.23 -24.94
C ASN A 961 12.64 21.44 -24.33
N ARG A 962 11.59 22.13 -23.86
CA ARG A 962 10.37 21.48 -23.34
C ARG A 962 9.66 20.67 -24.42
N TYR A 963 9.51 21.24 -25.63
CA TYR A 963 8.89 20.53 -26.75
C TYR A 963 9.72 19.34 -27.26
N LEU A 964 11.06 19.41 -27.18
CA LEU A 964 11.94 18.28 -27.53
C LEU A 964 11.77 17.09 -26.56
N VAL A 965 11.56 17.37 -25.27
CA VAL A 965 11.24 16.33 -24.28
C VAL A 965 9.87 15.71 -24.59
N VAL A 966 8.85 16.51 -24.90
CA VAL A 966 7.53 16.01 -25.30
C VAL A 966 7.63 15.13 -26.56
N ALA A 967 8.40 15.54 -27.56
CA ALA A 967 8.65 14.74 -28.76
C ALA A 967 9.35 13.40 -28.45
N GLY A 968 10.34 13.40 -27.55
CA GLY A 968 11.03 12.18 -27.10
C GLY A 968 10.15 11.22 -26.30
N VAL A 969 9.23 11.74 -25.48
CA VAL A 969 8.21 10.93 -24.78
C VAL A 969 7.27 10.28 -25.80
N MET A 970 6.76 11.04 -26.78
CA MET A 970 5.90 10.50 -27.83
C MET A 970 6.61 9.46 -28.70
N ALA A 971 7.91 9.63 -28.96
CA ALA A 971 8.73 8.64 -29.69
C ALA A 971 8.95 7.33 -28.90
N ASN A 972 9.14 7.42 -27.58
CA ASN A 972 9.15 6.24 -26.71
C ASN A 972 7.78 5.53 -26.68
N LEU A 973 6.69 6.30 -26.63
CA LEU A 973 5.32 5.76 -26.67
C LEU A 973 5.04 5.05 -28.01
N ALA A 974 5.57 5.58 -29.12
CA ALA A 974 5.52 4.91 -30.42
C ALA A 974 6.30 3.58 -30.44
N MET A 975 7.46 3.49 -29.76
CA MET A 975 8.23 2.25 -29.60
C MET A 975 7.52 1.21 -28.73
N LEU A 976 6.87 1.63 -27.65
CA LEU A 976 6.05 0.77 -26.80
C LEU A 976 4.80 0.27 -27.56
N ALA A 977 4.09 1.15 -28.26
CA ALA A 977 2.94 0.79 -29.07
C ALA A 977 3.32 -0.18 -30.21
N ASN A 978 4.53 -0.08 -30.76
CA ASN A 978 5.04 -1.01 -31.76
C ASN A 978 5.28 -2.43 -31.21
N LEU A 979 5.46 -2.63 -29.90
CA LEU A 979 5.47 -3.99 -29.33
C LEU A 979 4.15 -4.72 -29.56
N VAL A 980 3.05 -3.98 -29.71
CA VAL A 980 1.70 -4.50 -29.98
C VAL A 980 1.41 -4.50 -31.47
N ASP A 981 1.64 -3.37 -32.16
CA ASP A 981 1.25 -3.18 -33.56
C ASP A 981 2.25 -3.81 -34.57
N ALA A 982 3.46 -4.19 -34.11
CA ALA A 982 4.53 -4.85 -34.88
C ALA A 982 4.91 -4.20 -36.23
N LYS A 983 4.76 -2.88 -36.36
CA LYS A 983 4.99 -2.19 -37.64
C LYS A 983 6.45 -1.85 -37.94
N PRO A 984 6.96 -2.20 -39.13
CA PRO A 984 8.35 -1.93 -39.49
C PRO A 984 8.61 -0.43 -39.68
N ALA A 985 7.66 0.33 -40.24
CA ALA A 985 7.82 1.76 -40.52
C ALA A 985 8.01 2.59 -39.24
N THR A 986 7.23 2.34 -38.19
CA THR A 986 7.35 3.04 -36.90
C THR A 986 8.63 2.64 -36.16
N ARG A 987 9.12 1.40 -36.37
CA ARG A 987 10.40 0.91 -35.80
C ARG A 987 11.58 1.65 -36.40
N ILE A 988 11.60 1.78 -37.73
CA ILE A 988 12.64 2.48 -38.48
C ILE A 988 12.64 3.97 -38.09
N TYR A 989 11.46 4.61 -38.06
CA TYR A 989 11.35 6.01 -37.63
C TYR A 989 11.91 6.22 -36.21
N ALA A 990 11.55 5.37 -35.25
CA ALA A 990 12.02 5.52 -33.87
C ALA A 990 13.54 5.35 -33.75
N LEU A 991 14.14 4.41 -34.49
CA LEU A 991 15.61 4.24 -34.53
C LEU A 991 16.30 5.46 -35.13
N ILE A 992 15.76 6.01 -36.22
CA ILE A 992 16.27 7.24 -36.85
C ILE A 992 16.12 8.42 -35.87
N PHE A 993 14.98 8.54 -35.18
CA PHE A 993 14.74 9.59 -34.18
C PHE A 993 15.75 9.54 -33.04
N PHE A 994 16.02 8.36 -32.45
CA PHE A 994 17.00 8.23 -31.37
C PHE A 994 18.45 8.39 -31.86
N ALA A 995 18.76 7.98 -33.08
CA ALA A 995 20.07 8.28 -33.70
C ALA A 995 20.25 9.80 -33.91
N ALA A 996 19.22 10.49 -34.39
CA ALA A 996 19.21 11.94 -34.52
C ALA A 996 19.30 12.65 -33.15
N LEU A 997 18.67 12.09 -32.11
CA LEU A 997 18.76 12.60 -30.73
C LEU A 997 20.18 12.49 -30.18
N ILE A 998 20.92 11.41 -30.48
CA ILE A 998 22.33 11.26 -30.12
C ILE A 998 23.18 12.31 -30.86
N ALA A 999 23.00 12.45 -32.18
CA ALA A 999 23.74 13.43 -32.98
C ALA A 999 23.48 14.87 -32.49
N TYR A 1000 22.24 15.20 -32.17
CA TYR A 1000 21.86 16.50 -31.60
C TYR A 1000 22.40 16.67 -30.16
N GLY A 1001 22.39 15.62 -29.35
CA GLY A 1001 22.98 15.59 -28.02
C GLY A 1001 24.50 15.82 -28.02
N LEU A 1002 25.20 15.24 -29.00
CA LEU A 1002 26.63 15.46 -29.22
C LEU A 1002 26.92 16.90 -29.64
N LYS A 1003 26.14 17.46 -30.58
CA LYS A 1003 26.27 18.86 -31.00
C LYS A 1003 26.11 19.85 -29.85
N GLN A 1004 25.26 19.54 -28.87
CA GLN A 1004 24.98 20.41 -27.71
C GLN A 1004 25.80 20.09 -26.45
N GLY A 1005 26.66 19.07 -26.47
CA GLY A 1005 27.41 18.61 -25.29
C GLY A 1005 26.51 18.08 -24.15
N ARG A 1006 25.27 17.68 -24.45
CA ARG A 1006 24.29 17.27 -23.43
C ARG A 1006 24.30 15.77 -23.21
N ARG A 1007 24.87 15.36 -22.07
CA ARG A 1007 24.98 13.94 -21.65
C ARG A 1007 23.62 13.22 -21.63
N LEU A 1008 22.54 13.90 -21.24
CA LEU A 1008 21.20 13.29 -21.13
C LEU A 1008 20.73 12.70 -22.47
N TYR A 1009 20.86 13.43 -23.58
CA TYR A 1009 20.40 12.97 -24.89
C TYR A 1009 21.27 11.84 -25.46
N ILE A 1010 22.57 11.88 -25.17
CA ILE A 1010 23.54 10.86 -25.59
C ILE A 1010 23.25 9.54 -24.87
N TRP A 1011 23.12 9.55 -23.55
CA TRP A 1011 22.82 8.35 -22.76
C TRP A 1011 21.40 7.84 -23.02
N TRP A 1012 20.42 8.73 -23.18
CA TRP A 1012 19.05 8.33 -23.47
C TRP A 1012 18.94 7.63 -24.82
N GLY A 1013 19.51 8.19 -25.89
CA GLY A 1013 19.52 7.51 -27.19
C GLY A 1013 20.34 6.22 -27.18
N ALA A 1014 21.52 6.20 -26.56
CA ALA A 1014 22.38 5.02 -26.52
C ALA A 1014 21.75 3.86 -25.76
N ALA A 1015 21.09 4.12 -24.62
CA ALA A 1015 20.40 3.10 -23.84
C ALA A 1015 19.25 2.48 -24.64
N THR A 1016 18.41 3.31 -25.28
CA THR A 1016 17.26 2.83 -26.07
C THR A 1016 17.71 2.00 -27.28
N ILE A 1017 18.75 2.42 -28.01
CA ILE A 1017 19.29 1.67 -29.15
C ILE A 1017 19.91 0.35 -28.69
N THR A 1018 20.71 0.36 -27.61
CA THR A 1018 21.35 -0.86 -27.10
C THR A 1018 20.33 -1.90 -26.64
N LEU A 1019 19.28 -1.46 -25.94
CA LEU A 1019 18.20 -2.34 -25.49
C LEU A 1019 17.45 -2.96 -26.70
N ALA A 1020 17.17 -2.15 -27.72
CA ALA A 1020 16.52 -2.62 -28.95
C ALA A 1020 17.37 -3.65 -29.71
N VAL A 1021 18.70 -3.46 -29.78
CA VAL A 1021 19.64 -4.41 -30.40
C VAL A 1021 19.80 -5.69 -29.58
N LEU A 1022 19.91 -5.58 -28.25
CA LEU A 1022 20.03 -6.73 -27.34
C LEU A 1022 18.82 -7.67 -27.46
N TRP A 1023 17.62 -7.10 -27.55
CA TRP A 1023 16.39 -7.87 -27.76
C TRP A 1023 16.41 -8.67 -29.07
N SER A 1024 17.03 -8.11 -30.12
CA SER A 1024 17.12 -8.72 -31.45
C SER A 1024 18.14 -9.87 -31.55
N LEU A 1025 19.11 -10.00 -30.65
CA LEU A 1025 20.25 -10.93 -30.75
C LEU A 1025 20.21 -12.14 -29.80
N ARG A 1026 19.09 -12.40 -29.14
CA ARG A 1026 18.96 -13.39 -28.04
C ARG A 1026 19.19 -14.87 -28.41
N SER A 1027 19.34 -15.25 -29.67
CA SER A 1027 19.37 -16.65 -30.13
C SER A 1027 20.76 -17.27 -30.36
N LEU A 1028 21.88 -16.54 -30.17
CA LEU A 1028 23.23 -17.01 -30.55
C LEU A 1028 24.17 -17.25 -29.35
N ALA A 1029 24.09 -18.43 -28.70
CA ALA A 1029 24.85 -18.80 -27.49
C ALA A 1029 26.39 -18.82 -27.64
N PHE A 1030 26.91 -19.30 -28.78
CA PHE A 1030 28.37 -19.40 -29.03
C PHE A 1030 29.05 -18.03 -29.23
N LEU A 1031 28.31 -17.05 -29.77
CA LEU A 1031 28.79 -15.68 -29.94
C LEU A 1031 29.06 -15.03 -28.57
N TRP A 1032 28.30 -15.39 -27.53
CA TRP A 1032 28.50 -14.89 -26.17
C TRP A 1032 29.82 -15.33 -25.55
N LEU A 1033 30.26 -16.58 -25.76
CA LEU A 1033 31.56 -17.07 -25.28
C LEU A 1033 32.73 -16.34 -25.94
N VAL A 1034 32.61 -16.05 -27.24
CA VAL A 1034 33.62 -15.31 -28.00
C VAL A 1034 33.65 -13.83 -27.57
N ILE A 1035 32.49 -13.17 -27.46
CA ILE A 1035 32.42 -11.76 -27.04
C ILE A 1035 32.89 -11.58 -25.60
N LEU A 1036 32.56 -12.50 -24.70
CA LEU A 1036 32.99 -12.42 -23.29
C LEU A 1036 34.49 -12.73 -23.14
N GLY A 1037 35.02 -13.67 -23.92
CA GLY A 1037 36.46 -13.94 -24.01
C GLY A 1037 37.25 -12.76 -24.57
N VAL A 1038 36.80 -12.19 -25.69
CA VAL A 1038 37.41 -10.99 -26.32
C VAL A 1038 37.28 -9.78 -25.41
N GLY A 1039 36.14 -9.61 -24.73
CA GLY A 1039 35.91 -8.52 -23.77
C GLY A 1039 36.84 -8.58 -22.56
N LEU A 1040 37.10 -9.79 -22.02
CA LEU A 1040 38.06 -10.00 -20.94
C LEU A 1040 39.50 -9.72 -21.39
N ILE A 1041 39.87 -10.14 -22.60
CA ILE A 1041 41.18 -9.86 -23.21
C ILE A 1041 41.35 -8.35 -23.46
N ALA A 1042 40.35 -7.69 -24.02
CA ALA A 1042 40.35 -6.25 -24.27
C ALA A 1042 40.42 -5.44 -22.96
N ALA A 1043 39.67 -5.84 -21.94
CA ALA A 1043 39.73 -5.19 -20.61
C ALA A 1043 41.11 -5.36 -19.96
N ALA A 1044 41.76 -6.51 -20.11
CA ALA A 1044 43.12 -6.72 -19.64
C ALA A 1044 44.14 -5.86 -20.39
N VAL A 1045 44.02 -5.74 -21.71
CA VAL A 1045 44.90 -4.93 -22.57
C VAL A 1045 44.73 -3.42 -22.36
N ILE A 1046 43.49 -2.92 -22.30
CA ILE A 1046 43.19 -1.49 -22.05
C ILE A 1046 43.71 -1.04 -20.69
N LYS A 1047 43.68 -1.94 -19.71
CA LYS A 1047 44.21 -1.66 -18.37
C LYS A 1047 45.74 -1.70 -18.34
N LEU A 1048 46.37 -2.50 -19.19
CA LEU A 1048 47.83 -2.50 -19.38
C LEU A 1048 48.29 -1.19 -20.03
N SER A 1049 47.60 -0.75 -21.10
CA SER A 1049 47.99 0.45 -21.85
C SER A 1049 47.84 1.74 -21.07
N ARG A 1050 46.79 1.87 -20.22
CA ARG A 1050 46.61 3.02 -19.32
C ARG A 1050 47.68 3.13 -18.22
N VAL A 1051 48.34 2.02 -17.87
CA VAL A 1051 49.38 2.01 -16.83
C VAL A 1051 50.74 2.39 -17.41
N ASP A 1052 51.00 2.11 -18.69
CA ASP A 1052 52.21 2.56 -19.39
C ASP A 1052 52.17 4.06 -19.76
N SER A 1053 50.99 4.62 -20.02
CA SER A 1053 50.83 6.07 -20.28
C SER A 1053 51.19 6.93 -19.06
N LEU A 1054 51.11 6.38 -17.85
CA LEU A 1054 51.52 7.06 -16.61
C LEU A 1054 53.05 7.06 -16.40
N LYS A 1055 53.82 6.30 -17.19
CA LYS A 1055 55.29 6.22 -17.08
C LYS A 1055 56.05 7.02 -18.16
N GLN A 1056 55.44 7.31 -19.31
CA GLN A 1056 56.08 8.07 -20.39
C GLN A 1056 55.95 9.60 -20.26
N GLY A 1057 55.21 10.12 -19.28
CA GLY A 1057 55.07 11.57 -19.03
C GLY A 1057 56.16 12.21 -18.14
N GLY A 1058 57.31 11.56 -17.93
CA GLY A 1058 58.31 11.98 -16.93
C GLY A 1058 59.67 12.42 -17.49
N GLY A 1059 59.77 13.69 -17.94
CA GLY A 1059 60.98 14.53 -17.90
C GLY A 1059 61.49 15.11 -19.25
N PRO A 1060 62.25 16.24 -19.27
CA PRO A 1060 62.30 17.39 -18.34
C PRO A 1060 62.27 18.78 -19.05
N ALA A 1061 61.65 19.81 -18.46
CA ALA A 1061 62.09 21.23 -18.49
C ALA A 1061 61.08 22.15 -17.76
N GLY A 1062 61.59 23.03 -16.89
CA GLY A 1062 61.02 24.37 -16.68
C GLY A 1062 60.22 24.67 -15.41
N SER A 1063 60.95 25.06 -14.35
CA SER A 1063 60.60 26.05 -13.30
C SER A 1063 59.33 25.89 -12.44
N ILE A 1064 59.55 25.61 -11.15
CA ILE A 1064 58.70 25.98 -10.02
C ILE A 1064 59.16 27.38 -9.54
N PRO A 1065 58.28 28.26 -9.01
CA PRO A 1065 58.22 28.49 -7.55
C PRO A 1065 56.76 28.43 -7.04
N SER A 1066 56.38 27.47 -6.21
CA SER A 1066 56.48 27.42 -4.74
C SER A 1066 55.49 28.35 -4.04
N GLY A 1067 54.47 27.73 -3.42
CA GLY A 1067 53.53 28.41 -2.53
C GLY A 1067 52.35 27.52 -2.13
N SER A 1068 52.59 26.51 -1.30
CA SER A 1068 51.53 25.88 -0.49
C SER A 1068 51.36 26.68 0.82
N PRO A 1069 50.16 26.72 1.43
CA PRO A 1069 49.87 25.70 2.44
C PRO A 1069 48.40 25.24 2.59
N GLN A 1070 48.28 23.91 2.77
CA GLN A 1070 47.43 23.17 3.71
C GLN A 1070 45.89 23.02 3.53
N PRO A 1071 45.34 21.90 4.05
CA PRO A 1071 44.07 21.32 3.66
C PRO A 1071 42.91 21.74 4.58
N GLY A 1072 41.81 22.17 3.99
CA GLY A 1072 40.59 22.48 4.72
C GLY A 1072 39.36 22.42 3.82
N GLN A 1073 38.43 21.53 4.19
CA GLN A 1073 36.99 21.61 3.90
C GLN A 1073 36.54 21.52 2.43
N HIS A 1074 35.91 20.39 2.08
CA HIS A 1074 34.92 20.36 1.00
C HIS A 1074 33.53 20.05 1.57
N PRO A 1075 32.53 20.91 1.33
CA PRO A 1075 31.17 20.73 1.82
C PRO A 1075 30.33 19.79 0.94
N VAL A 1076 29.32 19.21 1.58
CA VAL A 1076 28.28 18.34 1.03
C VAL A 1076 27.49 19.02 -0.10
N PRO A 1077 27.17 18.36 -1.23
CA PRO A 1077 26.26 18.92 -2.23
C PRO A 1077 24.79 18.82 -1.77
N GLY A 1078 24.15 19.97 -1.55
CA GLY A 1078 22.74 20.11 -1.22
C GLY A 1078 21.80 20.04 -2.44
N ALA A 1079 20.56 19.64 -2.15
CA ALA A 1079 19.44 19.45 -3.09
C ALA A 1079 18.93 20.75 -3.75
N PRO A 1080 18.16 20.68 -4.86
CA PRO A 1080 17.73 21.85 -5.61
C PRO A 1080 16.30 22.29 -5.26
N TRP A 1081 16.14 23.39 -4.52
CA TRP A 1081 14.92 24.21 -4.54
C TRP A 1081 15.32 25.70 -4.39
N PRO A 1082 14.65 26.65 -5.07
CA PRO A 1082 15.07 28.05 -5.10
C PRO A 1082 14.55 28.84 -3.88
N PRO A 1083 15.29 29.85 -3.40
CA PRO A 1083 14.90 30.67 -2.26
C PRO A 1083 13.88 31.77 -2.64
N SER A 1084 12.99 32.06 -1.69
CA SER A 1084 12.01 33.15 -1.70
C SER A 1084 12.65 34.48 -1.29
N ASN A 1085 12.40 35.53 -2.08
CA ASN A 1085 12.73 36.93 -1.80
C ASN A 1085 12.13 37.44 -0.48
N ARG A 1086 12.94 38.13 0.34
CA ARG A 1086 12.52 39.28 1.15
C ARG A 1086 13.65 40.34 1.10
N PRO A 1087 13.33 41.63 0.97
CA PRO A 1087 14.32 42.69 0.86
C PRO A 1087 14.69 43.27 2.24
N ASP A 1088 15.95 43.67 2.35
CA ASP A 1088 16.50 44.48 3.44
C ASP A 1088 16.01 45.94 3.34
N ALA A 1089 15.85 46.60 4.49
CA ALA A 1089 16.57 47.83 4.86
C ALA A 1089 16.01 48.46 6.14
N GLY A 1090 16.91 48.93 7.02
CA GLY A 1090 16.67 50.09 7.89
C GLY A 1090 16.96 49.86 9.37
N GLU A 1091 18.17 50.25 9.80
CA GLU A 1091 18.52 50.56 11.19
C GLU A 1091 17.68 51.73 11.73
N ASP A 1092 17.24 51.62 13.00
CA ASP A 1092 17.49 52.58 14.09
C ASP A 1092 16.53 52.34 15.27
N GLN A 1093 17.11 52.18 16.46
CA GLN A 1093 16.46 52.34 17.78
C GLN A 1093 16.56 53.84 18.17
N PRO A 1094 15.72 54.42 19.07
CA PRO A 1094 15.43 53.82 20.37
C PRO A 1094 14.03 54.09 20.99
N ASP A 1095 13.80 53.32 22.06
CA ASP A 1095 13.08 53.62 23.31
C ASP A 1095 11.57 53.95 23.41
N SER A 1096 11.05 53.36 24.49
CA SER A 1096 9.94 53.77 25.36
C SER A 1096 8.49 53.34 25.00
N GLY A 1097 7.86 52.68 25.98
CA GLY A 1097 6.44 52.87 26.26
C GLY A 1097 5.49 51.70 25.98
N GLN A 1098 5.48 50.69 26.87
CA GLN A 1098 4.21 50.08 27.29
C GLN A 1098 3.35 51.12 28.06
N PRO A 1099 2.06 50.89 28.39
CA PRO A 1099 1.19 49.71 28.12
C PRO A 1099 -0.24 50.06 27.63
N ARG A 1100 -0.92 49.10 26.99
CA ARG A 1100 -2.26 48.58 27.38
C ARG A 1100 -2.72 47.47 26.44
#